data_AF-A0A6G1Z985-F1
#
_entry.id   AF-A0A6G1Z985-F1
#
_cell.length_a   1.000
_cell.length_b   1.000
_cell.length_c   1.000
_cell.angle_alpha   90.00
_cell.angle_beta   90.00
_cell.angle_gamma   90.00
#
_symmetry.space_group_name_H-M   'P 1'
#
loop_
_entity.id
_entity.type
_entity.pdbx_description
1 polymer ?
#
loop_
_entity_poly.entity_id
_entity_poly.type
_entity_poly.pdbx_seq_one_letter_code
_entity_poly.pdbx_strand_id
1 'polypeptide(L)'
;MKKINTSQSKRTSFLIWLMFLGGVLISMPVKAQSTVSELQQLINDVPANGTKVLDLGGKTYQQADLLEITGGRNITLKNGTLLRNNFYSPGTFVHVMDSYLTLESVVVDGNEKNKDTRGPLISLISSELTVKAGTIIKNNDIIGKVTAGGVKVDGSSSFVMTGGEIYGCYDYDMGQVYVAKGGQFTMTGGTIRSVCTEGNATIGGSAKITSYFRLNGEYHLMLSSALENVIPIWRILAKEGAIAVTAAAGYTLTTADVAKFKDYQNTWSFDLKDGNIICTKQSSTVNSEDELQKRIDAAPIGSIGSPTSISIGNVEITKGITINGKYITLTGGNIIGNINDAWISLEGGGLNIDQIKITNKGSYGGLPIYVDGGRLIINNSLIDGGEGGGISAGFQPGSIEINQGTIRGAIVNLNSSITFNSGSATAILSTIPVRLSGSVQISDEISCQVILTSAPQYKLKFSLTQGNIVASGGDGFVLAERYLSMFESIDTDYKMVWKNNQILYEKIGGGTSSVIETEDDLQKALDAASPGTVSTPTIIPIKNVTLTKPLTIDGKYITFNGGSLISSNSSAKINIKKGGLILDNIAVSAGWSSSGKFITVSSNGTLVIRSTATISSNSKDLNLIYIEAGSTLRNEGIITGCISSGGILYLTNGTVHGQVSSSGLFYLSGTVKIDTGVYLSGSALITMTSAPKYLLKILTDGESSTVIVKGGSGFVLSQSYLDKFVCVTENWQFIWSNNQILVVKIQSTNYKVTWNILSGVTVKPESGYNATSIVKGGDFKFTIVFPSDKKVIVKQGSIVITTDINGVYTLYNIQADILLTITLVDKIRYTVTLPSQTGFEIKAVEGYDASSVMEGADFKFSIKPKTGYEQNVVRVFVNNALITAGSGSVYTIINVQANLIVKIEVTPPTIEELFYIVWNAEEGATLIPESGYDKNKVKPGEDFKFHIVSDALHKGWEIQVRVNGVLLSPDIWGIYTLSNIRSDKNIVITLSEVFSVTFVKPKEDVKMIAETGYNPDRVLVGNNFKFRLESRYKTDQLQVRANGELLMPINSVYTIYDIHENKTITVIVNTSVGNEDIHSAGIEIAIRGYKLCIKHPEMRNKPLYITSFNGSIVKTNLLNGTYTEIDVPAKGTYIIFFEGFSQKIVIK
;
A
#
# COMPACT_ATOMS: atom_id res chain seq x y z
N MET A 1 49.51 -70.82 49.04
CA MET A 1 49.79 -71.97 48.14
C MET A 1 50.19 -71.37 46.79
N LYS A 2 51.42 -71.59 46.28
CA LYS A 2 51.81 -72.54 45.19
C LYS A 2 51.09 -72.22 43.85
N LYS A 3 51.74 -72.03 42.69
CA LYS A 3 53.15 -72.21 42.18
C LYS A 3 53.43 -71.17 41.04
N ILE A 4 54.62 -70.52 40.87
CA ILE A 4 55.90 -70.96 40.23
C ILE A 4 55.78 -71.09 38.67
N ASN A 5 56.62 -70.51 37.76
CA ASN A 5 57.99 -69.92 37.85
C ASN A 5 58.50 -69.07 36.63
N THR A 6 59.53 -68.20 36.81
CA THR A 6 60.71 -67.80 35.91
C THR A 6 60.58 -67.40 34.40
N SER A 7 61.43 -66.58 33.73
CA SER A 7 62.58 -65.67 34.09
C SER A 7 63.24 -64.89 32.88
N GLN A 8 63.80 -63.68 33.12
CA GLN A 8 65.06 -63.05 32.55
C GLN A 8 65.27 -62.82 31.00
N SER A 9 66.14 -61.93 30.45
CA SER A 9 66.85 -60.69 30.91
C SER A 9 67.69 -59.97 29.79
N LYS A 10 68.16 -58.70 30.02
CA LYS A 10 69.47 -58.07 29.57
C LYS A 10 69.72 -57.79 28.04
N ARG A 11 70.64 -56.90 27.55
CA ARG A 11 71.35 -55.66 28.03
C ARG A 11 72.10 -54.90 26.88
N THR A 12 72.11 -53.56 26.87
CA THR A 12 73.19 -52.56 26.47
C THR A 12 74.15 -52.69 25.25
N SER A 13 74.21 -51.59 24.47
CA SER A 13 75.39 -50.83 23.95
C SER A 13 76.31 -51.28 22.79
N PHE A 14 76.59 -50.35 21.84
CA PHE A 14 77.96 -49.92 21.45
C PHE A 14 77.97 -48.54 20.72
N LEU A 15 79.14 -47.91 20.52
CA LEU A 15 79.33 -46.54 19.98
C LEU A 15 80.71 -46.37 19.28
N ILE A 16 80.89 -45.31 18.43
CA ILE A 16 82.13 -44.81 17.77
C ILE A 16 82.84 -45.82 16.79
N TRP A 17 83.70 -45.48 15.80
CA TRP A 17 84.60 -44.32 15.55
C TRP A 17 84.99 -44.21 14.05
N LEU A 18 85.11 -43.00 13.45
CA LEU A 18 86.18 -42.57 12.50
C LEU A 18 86.11 -41.06 12.17
N MET A 19 87.17 -40.49 11.56
CA MET A 19 87.37 -39.04 11.33
C MET A 19 88.09 -38.72 9.99
N PHE A 20 88.13 -37.42 9.65
CA PHE A 20 88.96 -36.70 8.64
C PHE A 20 88.65 -36.91 7.13
N LEU A 21 88.97 -35.96 6.23
CA LEU A 21 88.86 -34.47 6.23
C LEU A 21 89.18 -33.95 4.81
N GLY A 22 88.49 -32.92 4.28
CA GLY A 22 89.00 -32.12 3.16
C GLY A 22 87.99 -31.29 2.37
N GLY A 23 88.34 -30.03 2.07
CA GLY A 23 87.92 -29.35 0.83
C GLY A 23 86.51 -28.74 0.75
N VAL A 24 86.25 -27.71 1.55
CA VAL A 24 85.23 -26.64 1.38
C VAL A 24 84.40 -26.64 0.07
N LEU A 25 83.08 -26.77 0.18
CA LEU A 25 82.12 -26.13 -0.73
C LEU A 25 80.75 -25.91 -0.05
N ILE A 26 80.14 -24.76 -0.32
CA ILE A 26 78.80 -24.29 0.10
C ILE A 26 78.57 -24.16 1.62
N SER A 27 78.39 -22.92 2.07
CA SER A 27 77.87 -22.60 3.39
C SER A 27 76.36 -22.86 3.48
N MET A 28 75.95 -23.81 4.32
CA MET A 28 74.59 -23.84 4.88
C MET A 28 74.67 -23.82 6.42
N PRO A 29 74.31 -22.71 7.09
CA PRO A 29 74.10 -22.74 8.52
C PRO A 29 72.88 -23.62 8.81
N VAL A 30 73.07 -24.65 9.64
CA VAL A 30 71.97 -25.50 10.13
C VAL A 30 70.98 -24.62 10.88
N LYS A 31 69.80 -24.38 10.29
CA LYS A 31 68.71 -23.69 10.98
C LYS A 31 68.17 -24.63 12.06
N ALA A 32 68.19 -24.17 13.32
CA ALA A 32 67.78 -24.99 14.45
C ALA A 32 66.34 -25.48 14.28
N GLN A 33 66.12 -26.78 14.51
CA GLN A 33 64.83 -27.43 14.40
C GLN A 33 63.92 -26.96 15.54
N SER A 34 62.91 -26.15 15.23
CA SER A 34 62.01 -25.58 16.23
C SER A 34 61.09 -26.66 16.83
N THR A 35 60.99 -26.70 18.15
CA THR A 35 59.97 -27.48 18.88
C THR A 35 58.59 -26.84 18.83
N VAL A 36 58.50 -25.59 18.35
CA VAL A 36 57.26 -24.85 18.10
C VAL A 36 56.74 -25.19 16.71
N SER A 37 55.42 -25.40 16.58
CA SER A 37 54.76 -25.66 15.28
C SER A 37 54.74 -24.42 14.39
N GLU A 38 54.61 -24.60 13.07
CA GLU A 38 54.57 -23.49 12.11
C GLU A 38 53.45 -22.47 12.43
N LEU A 39 52.27 -22.94 12.83
CA LEU A 39 51.14 -22.06 13.17
C LEU A 39 51.36 -21.32 14.48
N GLN A 40 51.90 -22.00 15.52
CA GLN A 40 52.22 -21.34 16.78
C GLN A 40 53.33 -20.30 16.60
N GLN A 41 54.31 -20.56 15.73
CA GLN A 41 55.35 -19.56 15.42
C GLN A 41 54.75 -18.34 14.71
N LEU A 42 53.88 -18.53 13.71
CA LEU A 42 53.17 -17.43 13.02
C LEU A 42 52.31 -16.57 13.96
N ILE A 43 51.79 -17.14 15.05
CA ILE A 43 51.08 -16.41 16.12
C ILE A 43 52.07 -15.70 17.05
N ASN A 44 53.17 -16.37 17.44
CA ASN A 44 54.20 -15.81 18.32
C ASN A 44 54.94 -14.62 17.69
N ASP A 45 55.14 -14.65 16.37
CA ASP A 45 55.76 -13.57 15.58
C ASP A 45 54.91 -12.28 15.55
N VAL A 46 53.63 -12.34 15.95
CA VAL A 46 52.81 -11.15 16.19
C VAL A 46 53.20 -10.54 17.54
N PRO A 47 53.51 -9.22 17.62
CA PRO A 47 53.80 -8.56 18.89
C PRO A 47 52.65 -8.68 19.92
N ALA A 48 52.98 -8.57 21.21
CA ALA A 48 51.98 -8.41 22.26
C ALA A 48 51.14 -7.13 22.01
N ASN A 49 49.83 -7.20 22.28
CA ASN A 49 48.82 -6.22 21.86
C ASN A 49 48.71 -5.99 20.34
N GLY A 50 49.38 -6.81 19.52
CA GLY A 50 49.38 -6.71 18.06
C GLY A 50 48.13 -7.30 17.42
N THR A 51 47.64 -6.66 16.36
CA THR A 51 46.55 -7.17 15.52
C THR A 51 47.09 -7.75 14.22
N LYS A 52 46.65 -8.96 13.83
CA LYS A 52 47.10 -9.61 12.60
C LYS A 52 46.03 -10.51 11.97
N VAL A 53 45.90 -10.41 10.65
CA VAL A 53 45.23 -11.43 9.83
C VAL A 53 46.29 -12.42 9.32
N LEU A 54 46.03 -13.71 9.50
CA LEU A 54 46.83 -14.83 9.00
C LEU A 54 45.95 -15.67 8.07
N ASP A 55 46.20 -15.57 6.77
CA ASP A 55 45.59 -16.46 5.78
C ASP A 55 46.40 -17.76 5.71
N LEU A 56 45.74 -18.89 5.90
CA LEU A 56 46.35 -20.21 5.96
C LEU A 56 46.47 -20.89 4.57
N GLY A 57 45.98 -20.24 3.50
CA GLY A 57 46.19 -20.66 2.11
C GLY A 57 45.61 -22.03 1.76
N GLY A 58 44.53 -22.44 2.41
CA GLY A 58 43.89 -23.76 2.29
C GLY A 58 44.64 -24.90 2.99
N LYS A 59 45.74 -24.62 3.69
CA LYS A 59 46.58 -25.65 4.31
C LYS A 59 45.95 -26.28 5.55
N THR A 60 46.34 -27.53 5.82
CA THR A 60 46.09 -28.21 7.09
C THR A 60 47.31 -28.12 7.98
N TYR A 61 47.19 -27.37 9.07
CA TYR A 61 48.16 -27.32 10.15
C TYR A 61 47.85 -28.43 11.15
N GLN A 62 48.64 -29.51 11.10
CA GLN A 62 48.60 -30.56 12.12
C GLN A 62 49.35 -30.08 13.36
N GLN A 63 48.67 -30.18 14.50
CA GLN A 63 49.12 -29.62 15.77
C GLN A 63 49.03 -30.73 16.83
N ALA A 64 50.16 -31.00 17.49
CA ALA A 64 50.23 -31.99 18.56
C ALA A 64 49.85 -31.37 19.90
N ASP A 65 50.65 -30.41 20.38
CA ASP A 65 50.43 -29.71 21.65
C ASP A 65 49.42 -28.57 21.54
N LEU A 66 49.14 -27.89 22.65
CA LEU A 66 48.19 -26.77 22.69
C LEU A 66 48.57 -25.63 21.72
N LEU A 67 47.57 -25.03 21.07
CA LEU A 67 47.72 -23.77 20.34
C LEU A 67 47.31 -22.61 21.26
N GLU A 68 48.24 -21.75 21.61
CA GLU A 68 48.06 -20.65 22.56
C GLU A 68 48.02 -19.27 21.86
N ILE A 69 47.05 -18.45 22.24
CA ILE A 69 46.94 -17.05 21.83
C ILE A 69 46.88 -16.20 23.11
N THR A 70 47.96 -15.47 23.38
CA THR A 70 48.19 -14.78 24.67
C THR A 70 48.72 -13.37 24.48
N GLY A 71 48.57 -12.53 25.51
CA GLY A 71 49.24 -11.22 25.61
C GLY A 71 48.61 -10.13 24.76
N GLY A 72 47.28 -9.96 24.82
CA GLY A 72 46.56 -8.87 24.16
C GLY A 72 46.43 -9.01 22.64
N ARG A 73 46.88 -10.13 22.06
CA ARG A 73 46.91 -10.32 20.60
C ARG A 73 45.50 -10.38 20.03
N ASN A 74 45.30 -9.77 18.87
CA ASN A 74 44.07 -9.90 18.09
C ASN A 74 44.38 -10.62 16.77
N ILE A 75 44.05 -11.91 16.72
CA ILE A 75 44.41 -12.81 15.62
C ILE A 75 43.16 -13.17 14.82
N THR A 76 43.16 -12.89 13.52
CA THR A 76 42.18 -13.46 12.59
C THR A 76 42.83 -14.59 11.79
N LEU A 77 42.36 -15.82 11.96
CA LEU A 77 42.74 -16.94 11.09
C LEU A 77 41.74 -17.05 9.93
N LYS A 78 42.24 -17.22 8.70
CA LYS A 78 41.41 -17.42 7.51
C LYS A 78 41.81 -18.65 6.69
N ASN A 79 40.84 -19.23 6.00
CA ASN A 79 41.06 -20.14 4.86
C ASN A 79 42.01 -21.33 5.16
N GLY A 80 41.66 -22.24 6.08
CA GLY A 80 42.50 -23.40 6.37
C GLY A 80 41.94 -24.37 7.41
N THR A 81 42.72 -25.39 7.76
CA THR A 81 42.34 -26.42 8.74
C THR A 81 43.36 -26.49 9.89
N LEU A 82 42.89 -26.44 11.13
CA LEU A 82 43.63 -26.78 12.34
C LEU A 82 43.21 -28.20 12.73
N LEU A 83 44.12 -29.17 12.68
CA LEU A 83 43.83 -30.58 12.93
C LEU A 83 44.62 -31.11 14.13
N ARG A 84 43.92 -31.59 15.16
CA ARG A 84 44.54 -32.25 16.32
C ARG A 84 45.21 -33.56 15.87
N ASN A 85 46.49 -33.74 16.22
CA ASN A 85 47.24 -34.93 15.84
C ASN A 85 46.59 -36.23 16.39
N ASN A 86 46.82 -37.36 15.72
CA ASN A 86 46.30 -38.65 16.15
C ASN A 86 46.96 -39.10 17.47
N PHE A 87 46.16 -39.73 18.34
CA PHE A 87 46.58 -40.31 19.63
C PHE A 87 47.07 -39.29 20.67
N TYR A 88 46.78 -37.99 20.49
CA TYR A 88 47.11 -36.95 21.47
C TYR A 88 45.89 -36.58 22.33
N SER A 89 46.00 -36.77 23.64
CA SER A 89 45.00 -36.37 24.63
C SER A 89 45.67 -36.16 26.00
N PRO A 90 45.44 -35.03 26.69
CA PRO A 90 44.28 -34.97 27.59
C PRO A 90 43.51 -33.62 27.61
N GLY A 91 43.94 -32.58 26.89
CA GLY A 91 43.53 -31.20 27.15
C GLY A 91 42.79 -30.45 26.03
N THR A 92 42.64 -29.14 26.26
CA THR A 92 42.20 -28.13 25.29
C THR A 92 43.10 -28.12 24.04
N PHE A 93 42.55 -27.77 22.87
CA PHE A 93 43.32 -27.68 21.62
C PHE A 93 43.69 -26.24 21.24
N VAL A 94 42.75 -25.29 21.38
CA VAL A 94 42.99 -23.85 21.19
C VAL A 94 42.67 -23.10 22.47
N HIS A 95 43.63 -22.36 23.01
CA HIS A 95 43.50 -21.62 24.26
C HIS A 95 43.77 -20.14 24.02
N VAL A 96 42.77 -19.31 24.33
CA VAL A 96 42.84 -17.85 24.18
C VAL A 96 42.82 -17.24 25.58
N MET A 97 43.87 -16.50 25.94
CA MET A 97 44.01 -15.85 27.24
C MET A 97 44.34 -14.37 27.07
N ASP A 98 43.55 -13.50 27.72
CA ASP A 98 43.68 -12.04 27.63
C ASP A 98 43.83 -11.54 26.17
N SER A 99 43.12 -12.15 25.22
CA SER A 99 43.34 -12.01 23.76
C SER A 99 42.06 -12.19 22.94
N TYR A 100 42.15 -11.95 21.62
CA TYR A 100 41.02 -11.99 20.68
C TYR A 100 41.33 -12.94 19.51
N LEU A 101 40.38 -13.82 19.17
CA LEU A 101 40.48 -14.76 18.05
C LEU A 101 39.26 -14.62 17.13
N THR A 102 39.49 -14.34 15.85
CA THR A 102 38.47 -14.44 14.79
C THR A 102 38.76 -15.64 13.88
N LEU A 103 37.74 -16.43 13.58
CA LEU A 103 37.80 -17.58 12.67
C LEU A 103 36.84 -17.38 11.47
N GLU A 104 37.38 -17.32 10.26
CA GLU A 104 36.63 -17.04 9.02
C GLU A 104 37.05 -18.02 7.91
N SER A 105 36.13 -18.89 7.45
CA SER A 105 36.46 -20.02 6.55
C SER A 105 37.56 -20.95 7.10
N VAL A 106 37.52 -21.25 8.41
CA VAL A 106 38.50 -22.13 9.08
C VAL A 106 37.84 -23.38 9.66
N VAL A 107 38.45 -24.56 9.45
CA VAL A 107 38.05 -25.81 10.11
C VAL A 107 38.92 -26.03 11.34
N VAL A 108 38.32 -26.20 12.51
CA VAL A 108 38.98 -26.65 13.75
C VAL A 108 38.48 -28.06 14.04
N ASP A 109 39.34 -29.06 13.81
CA ASP A 109 39.01 -30.48 13.87
C ASP A 109 39.74 -31.13 15.06
N GLY A 110 38.98 -31.52 16.09
CA GLY A 110 39.48 -32.26 17.25
C GLY A 110 39.95 -33.69 16.93
N ASN A 111 39.68 -34.15 15.70
CA ASN A 111 39.98 -35.46 15.14
C ASN A 111 39.21 -36.60 15.83
N GLU A 112 38.22 -37.16 15.12
CA GLU A 112 37.32 -38.25 15.54
C GLU A 112 38.00 -39.53 16.04
N LYS A 113 39.31 -39.68 15.81
CA LYS A 113 40.12 -40.80 16.30
C LYS A 113 40.62 -40.60 17.73
N ASN A 114 40.60 -39.38 18.25
CA ASN A 114 41.02 -39.02 19.61
C ASN A 114 39.86 -39.21 20.61
N LYS A 115 39.47 -40.46 20.86
CA LYS A 115 38.28 -40.83 21.64
C LYS A 115 38.45 -40.76 23.16
N ASP A 116 39.22 -39.81 23.68
CA ASP A 116 39.63 -39.80 25.10
C ASP A 116 39.96 -38.40 25.64
N THR A 117 39.37 -37.34 25.07
CA THR A 117 39.69 -35.95 25.48
C THR A 117 39.08 -35.58 26.83
N ARG A 118 39.74 -34.70 27.60
CA ARG A 118 39.29 -34.23 28.93
C ARG A 118 39.18 -32.70 29.02
N GLY A 119 38.99 -32.03 27.89
CA GLY A 119 38.81 -30.58 27.80
C GLY A 119 38.04 -30.18 26.53
N PRO A 120 37.53 -28.94 26.49
CA PRO A 120 36.84 -28.40 25.32
C PRO A 120 37.81 -28.26 24.13
N LEU A 121 37.30 -28.22 22.90
CA LEU A 121 38.17 -28.00 21.74
C LEU A 121 38.81 -26.60 21.78
N ILE A 122 38.03 -25.58 22.17
CA ILE A 122 38.47 -24.19 22.38
C ILE A 122 38.11 -23.74 23.80
N SER A 123 39.03 -23.08 24.50
CA SER A 123 38.76 -22.44 25.80
C SER A 123 39.20 -20.97 25.79
N LEU A 124 38.36 -20.11 26.37
CA LEU A 124 38.57 -18.66 26.48
C LEU A 124 38.73 -18.27 27.95
N ILE A 125 39.71 -17.43 28.26
CA ILE A 125 39.92 -16.81 29.59
C ILE A 125 40.14 -15.31 29.38
N SER A 126 39.27 -14.47 29.94
CA SER A 126 39.28 -13.00 29.72
C SER A 126 39.44 -12.59 28.24
N SER A 127 38.81 -13.34 27.33
CA SER A 127 39.12 -13.32 25.88
C SER A 127 37.87 -13.29 25.02
N GLU A 128 38.02 -12.92 23.74
CA GLU A 128 36.94 -13.03 22.75
C GLU A 128 37.22 -14.08 21.68
N LEU A 129 36.18 -14.85 21.34
CA LEU A 129 36.09 -15.61 20.09
C LEU A 129 35.01 -15.00 19.19
N THR A 130 35.34 -14.75 17.92
CA THR A 130 34.37 -14.43 16.86
C THR A 130 34.41 -15.52 15.78
N VAL A 131 33.30 -16.22 15.57
CA VAL A 131 33.12 -17.24 14.52
C VAL A 131 32.22 -16.70 13.41
N LYS A 132 32.72 -16.75 12.17
CA LYS A 132 32.03 -16.26 10.97
C LYS A 132 31.64 -17.41 10.03
N ALA A 133 30.96 -17.05 8.93
CA ALA A 133 30.63 -17.97 7.85
C ALA A 133 31.85 -18.76 7.33
N GLY A 134 31.60 -19.98 6.82
CA GLY A 134 32.62 -20.92 6.35
C GLY A 134 33.41 -21.64 7.45
N THR A 135 33.37 -21.17 8.70
CA THR A 135 34.09 -21.79 9.82
C THR A 135 33.35 -23.01 10.36
N ILE A 136 34.08 -24.08 10.70
CA ILE A 136 33.53 -25.33 11.25
C ILE A 136 34.35 -25.74 12.48
N ILE A 137 33.71 -25.99 13.62
CA ILE A 137 34.35 -26.47 14.86
C ILE A 137 33.76 -27.85 15.18
N LYS A 138 34.58 -28.92 15.18
CA LYS A 138 34.04 -30.28 15.21
C LYS A 138 34.92 -31.36 15.84
N ASN A 139 34.34 -32.55 15.98
CA ASN A 139 35.01 -33.82 16.28
C ASN A 139 35.81 -33.82 17.60
N ASN A 140 35.20 -33.38 18.70
CA ASN A 140 35.82 -33.45 20.04
C ASN A 140 35.03 -34.42 20.92
N ASP A 141 35.47 -35.69 20.95
CA ASP A 141 34.84 -36.78 21.69
C ASP A 141 35.48 -36.95 23.08
N ILE A 142 34.65 -37.10 24.11
CA ILE A 142 35.02 -36.89 25.51
C ILE A 142 34.41 -37.98 26.39
N ILE A 143 35.27 -38.69 27.14
CA ILE A 143 34.85 -39.80 28.03
C ILE A 143 34.65 -39.34 29.50
N GLY A 144 35.05 -38.11 29.85
CA GLY A 144 34.91 -37.55 31.21
C GLY A 144 33.77 -36.52 31.37
N LYS A 145 33.35 -36.27 32.62
CA LYS A 145 32.50 -35.11 32.95
C LYS A 145 33.27 -33.80 32.78
N VAL A 146 33.25 -33.20 31.57
CA VAL A 146 33.81 -31.87 31.32
C VAL A 146 32.70 -30.81 31.25
N THR A 147 33.08 -29.53 31.28
CA THR A 147 32.10 -28.42 31.22
C THR A 147 31.61 -28.09 29.81
N ALA A 148 32.36 -28.40 28.75
CA ALA A 148 31.96 -28.09 27.37
C ALA A 148 32.63 -29.03 26.35
N GLY A 149 31.94 -29.30 25.25
CA GLY A 149 32.46 -30.12 24.15
C GLY A 149 33.36 -29.37 23.17
N GLY A 150 32.81 -28.33 22.54
CA GLY A 150 33.44 -27.54 21.49
C GLY A 150 34.08 -26.27 22.02
N VAL A 151 33.29 -25.36 22.60
CA VAL A 151 33.77 -24.06 23.09
C VAL A 151 33.40 -23.86 24.56
N LYS A 152 34.37 -23.48 25.38
CA LYS A 152 34.16 -23.02 26.76
C LYS A 152 34.47 -21.53 26.87
N VAL A 153 33.48 -20.75 27.29
CA VAL A 153 33.59 -19.32 27.60
C VAL A 153 33.62 -19.18 29.13
N ASP A 154 34.63 -18.51 29.69
CA ASP A 154 34.69 -18.23 31.13
C ASP A 154 33.94 -16.96 31.53
N GLY A 155 33.97 -16.61 32.82
CA GLY A 155 33.19 -15.51 33.41
C GLY A 155 33.59 -14.10 32.97
N SER A 156 34.72 -13.93 32.29
CA SER A 156 35.21 -12.66 31.74
C SER A 156 35.35 -12.67 30.20
N SER A 157 34.98 -13.77 29.55
CA SER A 157 35.11 -13.95 28.10
C SER A 157 33.82 -13.67 27.31
N SER A 158 33.98 -13.45 26.01
CA SER A 158 32.93 -13.23 25.02
C SER A 158 33.01 -14.27 23.90
N PHE A 159 31.87 -14.77 23.44
CA PHE A 159 31.79 -15.56 22.21
C PHE A 159 30.69 -15.03 21.29
N VAL A 160 31.09 -14.58 20.10
CA VAL A 160 30.22 -14.09 19.04
C VAL A 160 30.20 -15.08 17.88
N MET A 161 29.02 -15.43 17.38
CA MET A 161 28.85 -16.31 16.22
C MET A 161 27.87 -15.70 15.22
N THR A 162 28.37 -15.31 14.05
CA THR A 162 27.58 -14.68 12.97
C THR A 162 27.40 -15.60 11.76
N GLY A 163 27.79 -16.87 11.89
CA GLY A 163 27.82 -17.87 10.81
C GLY A 163 28.67 -19.07 11.21
N GLY A 164 28.84 -20.02 10.30
CA GLY A 164 29.63 -21.23 10.54
C GLY A 164 28.86 -22.32 11.29
N GLU A 165 29.54 -23.40 11.66
CA GLU A 165 28.93 -24.59 12.28
C GLU A 165 29.73 -25.16 13.45
N ILE A 166 29.02 -25.64 14.48
CA ILE A 166 29.58 -26.44 15.57
C ILE A 166 28.79 -27.76 15.67
N TYR A 167 29.47 -28.88 15.45
CA TYR A 167 28.87 -30.23 15.46
C TYR A 167 29.88 -31.32 15.83
N GLY A 168 29.45 -32.53 16.16
CA GLY A 168 30.38 -33.65 16.45
C GLY A 168 31.27 -33.47 17.69
N CYS A 169 31.02 -32.46 18.53
CA CYS A 169 31.58 -32.34 19.86
C CYS A 169 30.63 -32.96 20.90
N TYR A 170 31.17 -33.54 21.96
CA TYR A 170 30.41 -34.24 23.00
C TYR A 170 29.94 -33.27 24.10
N ASP A 171 28.65 -33.26 24.46
CA ASP A 171 28.04 -32.15 25.20
C ASP A 171 27.64 -32.43 26.67
N TYR A 172 27.42 -33.69 27.06
CA TYR A 172 27.19 -34.14 28.45
C TYR A 172 26.26 -33.22 29.28
N ASP A 173 25.08 -32.92 28.74
CA ASP A 173 24.06 -31.99 29.28
C ASP A 173 24.50 -30.52 29.50
N MET A 174 25.76 -30.18 29.23
CA MET A 174 26.37 -28.86 29.38
C MET A 174 26.68 -28.16 28.04
N GLY A 175 26.20 -28.71 26.92
CA GLY A 175 26.30 -28.13 25.60
C GLY A 175 27.65 -28.36 24.89
N GLN A 176 27.60 -28.30 23.56
CA GLN A 176 28.82 -28.14 22.75
C GLN A 176 29.45 -26.77 22.98
N VAL A 177 28.64 -25.77 23.35
CA VAL A 177 29.09 -24.47 23.83
C VAL A 177 28.62 -24.28 25.26
N TYR A 178 29.55 -24.00 26.18
CA TYR A 178 29.27 -23.67 27.57
C TYR A 178 29.70 -22.24 27.88
N VAL A 179 28.82 -21.48 28.51
CA VAL A 179 29.07 -20.11 28.94
C VAL A 179 28.98 -20.04 30.46
N ALA A 180 30.13 -19.85 31.12
CA ALA A 180 30.20 -19.73 32.57
C ALA A 180 29.56 -18.42 33.06
N LYS A 181 29.18 -18.38 34.34
CA LYS A 181 28.54 -17.21 34.94
C LYS A 181 29.38 -15.93 34.78
N GLY A 182 28.81 -14.94 34.08
CA GLY A 182 29.46 -13.67 33.74
C GLY A 182 29.91 -13.57 32.28
N GLY A 183 30.20 -14.71 31.65
CA GLY A 183 30.59 -14.79 30.24
C GLY A 183 29.46 -14.36 29.31
N GLN A 184 29.84 -13.80 28.16
CA GLN A 184 28.91 -13.27 27.16
C GLN A 184 28.81 -14.20 25.95
N PHE A 185 27.60 -14.37 25.42
CA PHE A 185 27.38 -15.14 24.20
C PHE A 185 26.34 -14.45 23.30
N THR A 186 26.70 -14.29 22.02
CA THR A 186 25.87 -13.64 21.00
C THR A 186 25.87 -14.47 19.72
N MET A 187 24.70 -14.90 19.26
CA MET A 187 24.55 -15.72 18.05
C MET A 187 23.53 -15.11 17.08
N THR A 188 24.00 -14.53 15.98
CA THR A 188 23.16 -13.90 14.94
C THR A 188 23.08 -14.72 13.64
N GLY A 189 23.83 -15.82 13.54
CA GLY A 189 23.83 -16.72 12.39
C GLY A 189 24.60 -18.01 12.66
N GLY A 190 24.46 -18.99 11.76
CA GLY A 190 25.15 -20.28 11.83
C GLY A 190 24.42 -21.36 12.64
N THR A 191 25.06 -22.52 12.79
CA THR A 191 24.45 -23.72 13.40
C THR A 191 25.25 -24.24 14.59
N ILE A 192 24.59 -24.51 15.71
CA ILE A 192 25.16 -25.26 16.86
C ILE A 192 24.20 -26.41 17.21
N ARG A 193 24.73 -27.56 17.69
CA ARG A 193 23.85 -28.63 18.21
C ARG A 193 23.21 -28.23 19.54
N SER A 194 24.03 -27.93 20.54
CA SER A 194 23.59 -27.65 21.91
C SER A 194 24.43 -26.57 22.58
N VAL A 195 23.76 -25.71 23.35
CA VAL A 195 24.36 -24.61 24.12
C VAL A 195 23.89 -24.71 25.57
N CYS A 196 24.76 -24.42 26.54
CA CYS A 196 24.40 -24.17 27.92
C CYS A 196 24.97 -22.82 28.38
N THR A 197 24.19 -22.03 29.12
CA THR A 197 24.63 -20.75 29.66
C THR A 197 24.23 -20.57 31.13
N GLU A 198 25.15 -19.99 31.90
CA GLU A 198 24.94 -19.50 33.26
C GLU A 198 24.87 -17.96 33.32
N GLY A 199 24.47 -17.34 32.21
CA GLY A 199 24.15 -15.93 32.06
C GLY A 199 23.10 -15.71 30.96
N ASN A 200 22.65 -14.47 30.78
CA ASN A 200 21.80 -14.13 29.63
C ASN A 200 22.62 -14.24 28.32
N ALA A 201 21.95 -14.58 27.21
CA ALA A 201 22.61 -14.73 25.92
C ALA A 201 21.80 -14.07 24.80
N THR A 202 22.48 -13.41 23.86
CA THR A 202 21.83 -12.71 22.75
C THR A 202 21.68 -13.64 21.54
N ILE A 203 20.52 -13.62 20.90
CA ILE A 203 20.25 -14.42 19.69
C ILE A 203 19.45 -13.61 18.65
N GLY A 204 19.54 -13.97 17.37
CA GLY A 204 18.72 -13.38 16.31
C GLY A 204 19.02 -13.93 14.92
N GLY A 205 18.28 -13.46 13.91
CA GLY A 205 18.56 -13.72 12.49
C GLY A 205 18.55 -15.21 12.11
N SER A 206 19.58 -15.63 11.37
CA SER A 206 19.70 -17.00 10.85
C SER A 206 20.26 -18.03 11.85
N ALA A 207 20.40 -17.64 13.13
CA ALA A 207 20.90 -18.52 14.19
C ALA A 207 20.06 -19.80 14.30
N LYS A 208 20.72 -20.95 14.48
CA LYS A 208 20.10 -22.27 14.45
C LYS A 208 20.65 -23.19 15.54
N ILE A 209 19.77 -23.64 16.43
CA ILE A 209 20.06 -24.64 17.46
C ILE A 209 19.31 -25.93 17.12
N THR A 210 20.04 -27.04 16.92
CA THR A 210 19.43 -28.28 16.43
C THR A 210 19.01 -29.28 17.51
N SER A 211 19.43 -29.09 18.77
CA SER A 211 19.04 -29.92 19.91
C SER A 211 18.45 -29.10 21.07
N TYR A 212 19.25 -28.32 21.80
CA TYR A 212 18.76 -27.50 22.93
C TYR A 212 19.62 -26.27 23.21
N PHE A 213 18.97 -25.21 23.70
CA PHE A 213 19.59 -24.05 24.35
C PHE A 213 19.21 -24.10 25.84
N ARG A 214 20.12 -24.58 26.69
CA ARG A 214 19.91 -24.72 28.13
C ARG A 214 20.21 -23.41 28.87
N LEU A 215 19.19 -22.89 29.55
CA LEU A 215 19.29 -21.73 30.44
C LEU A 215 19.44 -22.23 31.88
N ASN A 216 20.66 -22.19 32.42
CA ASN A 216 21.01 -22.81 33.71
C ASN A 216 20.80 -21.85 34.89
N GLY A 217 19.53 -21.48 35.14
CA GLY A 217 19.12 -20.56 36.20
C GLY A 217 17.92 -19.70 35.77
N GLU A 218 17.68 -18.59 36.48
CA GLU A 218 16.66 -17.57 36.15
C GLU A 218 17.11 -16.65 35.00
N TYR A 219 17.95 -17.16 34.09
CA TYR A 219 18.49 -16.43 32.93
C TYR A 219 17.59 -16.55 31.70
N HIS A 220 17.67 -15.57 30.80
CA HIS A 220 16.83 -15.47 29.61
C HIS A 220 17.65 -15.23 28.33
N LEU A 221 17.03 -15.48 27.18
CA LEU A 221 17.56 -15.04 25.88
C LEU A 221 17.21 -13.57 25.63
N MET A 222 18.08 -12.85 24.92
CA MET A 222 17.84 -11.48 24.45
C MET A 222 17.73 -11.51 22.93
N LEU A 223 16.58 -11.12 22.38
CA LEU A 223 16.34 -11.16 20.93
C LEU A 223 16.81 -9.86 20.27
N SER A 224 17.83 -9.93 19.41
CA SER A 224 18.40 -8.78 18.69
C SER A 224 17.80 -8.55 17.31
N SER A 225 17.21 -9.57 16.71
CA SER A 225 16.47 -9.50 15.45
C SER A 225 15.56 -10.71 15.31
N ALA A 226 14.55 -10.60 14.43
CA ALA A 226 13.61 -11.69 14.15
C ALA A 226 14.35 -12.97 13.74
N LEU A 227 13.93 -14.11 14.29
CA LEU A 227 14.55 -15.41 14.02
C LEU A 227 14.00 -16.06 12.76
N GLU A 228 14.88 -16.62 11.93
CA GLU A 228 14.51 -17.50 10.82
C GLU A 228 14.09 -18.88 11.34
N ASN A 229 14.93 -19.49 12.18
CA ASN A 229 14.76 -20.84 12.72
C ASN A 229 13.95 -20.86 14.04
N VAL A 230 13.41 -22.03 14.39
CA VAL A 230 12.84 -22.29 15.73
C VAL A 230 13.95 -22.75 16.68
N ILE A 231 14.02 -22.13 17.86
CA ILE A 231 15.01 -22.40 18.91
C ILE A 231 14.39 -23.27 20.01
N PRO A 232 14.90 -24.50 20.27
CA PRO A 232 14.47 -25.30 21.40
C PRO A 232 15.13 -24.78 22.69
N ILE A 233 14.36 -24.24 23.64
CA ILE A 233 14.88 -23.78 24.93
C ILE A 233 14.70 -24.89 25.97
N TRP A 234 15.71 -25.16 26.80
CA TRP A 234 15.63 -26.08 27.94
C TRP A 234 15.75 -25.30 29.26
N ARG A 235 14.69 -25.31 30.09
CA ARG A 235 14.66 -24.57 31.38
C ARG A 235 14.33 -25.47 32.57
N ILE A 236 15.38 -25.94 33.25
CA ILE A 236 15.28 -26.93 34.35
C ILE A 236 14.65 -26.35 35.62
N LEU A 237 14.76 -25.03 35.85
CA LEU A 237 14.32 -24.36 37.07
C LEU A 237 13.25 -23.27 36.82
N ALA A 238 12.61 -23.28 35.65
CA ALA A 238 11.57 -22.30 35.34
C ALA A 238 10.33 -22.48 36.23
N LYS A 239 9.61 -21.38 36.43
CA LYS A 239 8.30 -21.30 37.07
C LYS A 239 7.32 -20.60 36.13
N GLU A 240 6.03 -20.75 36.39
CA GLU A 240 4.99 -20.09 35.61
C GLU A 240 5.12 -18.56 35.68
N GLY A 241 5.05 -17.90 34.53
CA GLY A 241 5.33 -16.47 34.38
C GLY A 241 6.81 -16.09 34.29
N ALA A 242 7.77 -17.03 34.36
CA ALA A 242 9.19 -16.70 34.26
C ALA A 242 9.56 -16.24 32.83
N ILE A 243 10.18 -15.06 32.73
CA ILE A 243 10.67 -14.50 31.45
C ILE A 243 11.63 -15.49 30.79
N ALA A 244 11.35 -15.86 29.55
CA ALA A 244 12.16 -16.74 28.70
C ALA A 244 12.99 -15.95 27.69
N VAL A 245 12.41 -14.90 27.11
CA VAL A 245 13.05 -14.02 26.12
C VAL A 245 12.68 -12.56 26.39
N THR A 246 13.67 -11.68 26.35
CA THR A 246 13.52 -10.21 26.38
C THR A 246 13.94 -9.62 25.04
N ALA A 247 13.52 -8.38 24.74
CA ALA A 247 14.05 -7.65 23.59
C ALA A 247 15.45 -7.11 23.92
N ALA A 248 16.40 -7.24 22.98
CA ALA A 248 17.63 -6.46 23.05
C ALA A 248 17.37 -4.99 22.66
N ALA A 249 18.31 -4.10 22.97
CA ALA A 249 18.17 -2.67 22.67
C ALA A 249 17.94 -2.41 21.18
N GLY A 250 16.82 -1.74 20.86
CA GLY A 250 16.40 -1.45 19.48
C GLY A 250 15.47 -2.50 18.84
N TYR A 251 15.20 -3.62 19.51
CA TYR A 251 14.20 -4.60 19.07
C TYR A 251 12.87 -4.46 19.82
N THR A 252 11.80 -5.10 19.34
CA THR A 252 10.50 -5.18 20.03
C THR A 252 9.85 -6.52 19.71
N LEU A 253 9.49 -7.28 20.76
CA LEU A 253 8.96 -8.64 20.63
C LEU A 253 7.51 -8.65 20.13
N THR A 254 7.21 -9.58 19.23
CA THR A 254 5.90 -9.75 18.59
C THR A 254 5.34 -11.16 18.82
N THR A 255 4.05 -11.37 18.53
CA THR A 255 3.43 -12.70 18.56
C THR A 255 4.08 -13.67 17.57
N ALA A 256 4.70 -13.17 16.49
CA ALA A 256 5.43 -14.01 15.54
C ALA A 256 6.75 -14.56 16.13
N ASP A 257 7.39 -13.84 17.05
CA ASP A 257 8.60 -14.29 17.74
C ASP A 257 8.31 -15.40 18.74
N VAL A 258 7.12 -15.41 19.36
CA VAL A 258 6.67 -16.49 20.25
C VAL A 258 6.73 -17.85 19.53
N ALA A 259 6.28 -17.90 18.28
CA ALA A 259 6.31 -19.12 17.45
C ALA A 259 7.73 -19.56 17.05
N LYS A 260 8.77 -18.78 17.36
CA LYS A 260 10.19 -19.14 17.13
C LYS A 260 10.82 -19.83 18.33
N PHE A 261 10.09 -20.06 19.43
CA PHE A 261 10.58 -20.78 20.60
C PHE A 261 9.70 -21.99 20.91
N LYS A 262 10.33 -23.10 21.31
CA LYS A 262 9.63 -24.30 21.81
C LYS A 262 10.37 -24.86 23.02
N ASP A 263 9.66 -25.38 24.00
CA ASP A 263 10.30 -26.01 25.16
C ASP A 263 10.86 -27.38 24.77
N TYR A 264 12.11 -27.64 25.15
CA TYR A 264 12.80 -28.90 24.87
C TYR A 264 12.21 -30.07 25.66
N GLN A 265 11.58 -29.81 26.80
CA GLN A 265 11.00 -30.83 27.68
C GLN A 265 9.48 -31.01 27.52
N ASN A 266 8.82 -30.23 26.64
CA ASN A 266 7.36 -30.19 26.48
C ASN A 266 6.62 -30.00 27.84
N THR A 267 7.17 -29.13 28.68
CA THR A 267 6.67 -28.74 30.01
C THR A 267 6.14 -27.29 30.01
N TRP A 268 6.61 -26.46 29.08
CA TRP A 268 6.25 -25.04 28.98
C TRP A 268 5.74 -24.67 27.59
N SER A 269 4.65 -23.91 27.55
CA SER A 269 4.30 -23.05 26.42
C SER A 269 4.95 -21.67 26.59
N PHE A 270 4.91 -20.86 25.55
CA PHE A 270 5.40 -19.49 25.56
C PHE A 270 4.28 -18.54 25.15
N ASP A 271 4.21 -17.39 25.82
CA ASP A 271 3.27 -16.30 25.51
C ASP A 271 3.98 -14.94 25.58
N LEU A 272 3.50 -13.97 24.80
CA LEU A 272 3.96 -12.58 24.87
C LEU A 272 3.17 -11.83 25.94
N LYS A 273 3.85 -11.36 26.99
CA LYS A 273 3.25 -10.58 28.07
C LYS A 273 4.19 -9.47 28.54
N ASP A 274 3.63 -8.27 28.77
CA ASP A 274 4.36 -7.12 29.31
C ASP A 274 5.67 -6.80 28.54
N GLY A 275 5.62 -6.94 27.21
CA GLY A 275 6.76 -6.73 26.30
C GLY A 275 7.79 -7.86 26.22
N ASN A 276 7.58 -8.98 26.91
CA ASN A 276 8.53 -10.09 27.06
C ASN A 276 7.87 -11.44 26.71
N ILE A 277 8.66 -12.43 26.28
CA ILE A 277 8.15 -13.80 26.14
C ILE A 277 8.31 -14.51 27.49
N ILE A 278 7.22 -15.02 28.06
CA ILE A 278 7.17 -15.73 29.34
C ILE A 278 6.88 -17.22 29.16
N CYS A 279 7.36 -18.04 30.10
CA CYS A 279 6.93 -19.44 30.24
C CYS A 279 5.51 -19.49 30.83
N THR A 280 4.53 -19.95 30.05
CA THR A 280 3.22 -20.39 30.55
C THR A 280 3.27 -21.89 30.77
N LYS A 281 2.66 -22.38 31.87
CA LYS A 281 2.73 -23.80 32.21
C LYS A 281 1.94 -24.59 31.17
N GLN A 282 2.58 -25.56 30.49
CA GLN A 282 1.91 -26.31 29.44
C GLN A 282 0.74 -27.09 30.07
N SER A 283 -0.49 -26.73 29.67
CA SER A 283 -1.71 -27.24 30.28
C SER A 283 -1.75 -28.75 30.14
N SER A 284 -1.71 -29.49 31.26
CA SER A 284 -1.67 -30.95 31.24
C SER A 284 -2.87 -31.49 30.47
N THR A 285 -2.65 -32.39 29.52
CA THR A 285 -3.68 -32.85 28.60
C THR A 285 -4.92 -33.36 29.34
N VAL A 286 -6.10 -32.79 29.06
CA VAL A 286 -7.37 -33.20 29.68
C VAL A 286 -7.79 -34.56 29.16
N ASN A 287 -8.12 -35.50 30.05
CA ASN A 287 -8.54 -36.86 29.69
C ASN A 287 -9.84 -37.30 30.40
N SER A 288 -10.65 -36.36 30.88
CA SER A 288 -11.97 -36.65 31.47
C SER A 288 -12.94 -35.48 31.30
N GLU A 289 -14.25 -35.80 31.20
CA GLU A 289 -15.34 -34.83 31.05
C GLU A 289 -15.40 -33.83 32.20
N ASP A 290 -15.35 -34.32 33.44
CA ASP A 290 -15.41 -33.49 34.65
C ASP A 290 -14.21 -32.55 34.78
N GLU A 291 -13.04 -32.93 34.25
CA GLU A 291 -11.88 -32.03 34.17
C GLU A 291 -12.04 -31.00 33.03
N LEU A 292 -12.61 -31.39 31.89
CA LEU A 292 -12.84 -30.48 30.76
C LEU A 292 -13.82 -29.37 31.15
N GLN A 293 -14.97 -29.72 31.72
CA GLN A 293 -15.95 -28.75 32.19
C GLN A 293 -15.34 -27.81 33.25
N LYS A 294 -14.66 -28.38 34.25
CA LYS A 294 -14.00 -27.60 35.32
C LYS A 294 -12.98 -26.59 34.79
N ARG A 295 -12.27 -26.87 33.69
CA ARG A 295 -11.35 -25.91 33.06
C ARG A 295 -12.07 -24.84 32.23
N ILE A 296 -13.21 -25.16 31.62
CA ILE A 296 -14.08 -24.20 30.92
C ILE A 296 -14.74 -23.23 31.93
N ASP A 297 -15.22 -23.76 33.05
CA ASP A 297 -15.81 -22.98 34.15
C ASP A 297 -14.78 -22.00 34.74
N ALA A 298 -13.56 -22.49 35.00
CA ALA A 298 -12.45 -21.73 35.55
C ALA A 298 -11.77 -20.77 34.54
N ALA A 299 -12.06 -20.89 33.24
CA ALA A 299 -11.47 -20.01 32.23
C ALA A 299 -11.92 -18.55 32.43
N PRO A 300 -11.05 -17.55 32.20
CA PRO A 300 -11.50 -16.17 32.05
C PRO A 300 -12.47 -16.05 30.87
N ILE A 301 -13.29 -14.99 30.86
CA ILE A 301 -14.26 -14.75 29.77
C ILE A 301 -13.56 -14.70 28.40
N GLY A 302 -12.33 -14.16 28.35
CA GLY A 302 -11.49 -14.12 27.16
C GLY A 302 -11.98 -13.13 26.10
N SER A 303 -11.46 -13.22 24.88
CA SER A 303 -11.98 -12.49 23.73
C SER A 303 -11.73 -13.26 22.42
N ILE A 304 -12.35 -12.82 21.32
CA ILE A 304 -12.14 -13.40 19.98
C ILE A 304 -10.64 -13.41 19.58
N GLY A 305 -9.87 -12.39 19.98
CA GLY A 305 -8.43 -12.30 19.72
C GLY A 305 -7.54 -12.93 20.80
N SER A 306 -8.11 -13.44 21.89
CA SER A 306 -7.39 -14.09 22.99
C SER A 306 -8.31 -15.09 23.70
N PRO A 307 -8.63 -16.24 23.05
CA PRO A 307 -9.36 -17.33 23.66
C PRO A 307 -8.48 -18.12 24.65
N THR A 308 -9.10 -18.78 25.63
CA THR A 308 -8.39 -19.67 26.56
C THR A 308 -8.16 -21.02 25.89
N SER A 309 -6.90 -21.38 25.66
CA SER A 309 -6.53 -22.68 25.05
C SER A 309 -6.55 -23.82 26.06
N ILE A 310 -7.27 -24.90 25.75
CA ILE A 310 -7.34 -26.13 26.54
C ILE A 310 -6.90 -27.30 25.65
N SER A 311 -5.78 -27.94 26.02
CA SER A 311 -5.30 -29.15 25.34
C SER A 311 -6.04 -30.38 25.87
N ILE A 312 -6.61 -31.18 24.96
CA ILE A 312 -7.37 -32.38 25.29
C ILE A 312 -6.70 -33.64 24.68
N GLY A 313 -6.96 -34.79 25.31
CA GLY A 313 -6.34 -36.08 24.99
C GLY A 313 -7.36 -37.01 24.38
N ASN A 314 -7.83 -38.00 25.15
CA ASN A 314 -9.07 -38.70 24.84
C ASN A 314 -10.09 -38.35 25.92
N VAL A 315 -11.17 -37.67 25.54
CA VAL A 315 -12.25 -37.29 26.46
C VAL A 315 -13.54 -37.95 26.02
N GLU A 316 -14.06 -38.88 26.83
CA GLU A 316 -15.38 -39.45 26.64
C GLU A 316 -16.44 -38.57 27.30
N ILE A 317 -17.54 -38.29 26.59
CA ILE A 317 -18.63 -37.40 26.99
C ILE A 317 -19.85 -38.25 27.36
N THR A 318 -20.27 -38.16 28.62
CA THR A 318 -21.34 -38.96 29.25
C THR A 318 -22.46 -38.12 29.86
N LYS A 319 -22.30 -36.79 29.89
CA LYS A 319 -23.21 -35.80 30.48
C LYS A 319 -23.40 -34.57 29.59
N GLY A 320 -22.39 -34.25 28.77
CA GLY A 320 -22.35 -33.07 27.90
C GLY A 320 -21.49 -31.95 28.48
N ILE A 321 -20.78 -31.22 27.62
CA ILE A 321 -19.95 -30.06 27.97
C ILE A 321 -20.67 -28.77 27.58
N THR A 322 -20.72 -27.79 28.48
CA THR A 322 -21.36 -26.49 28.23
C THR A 322 -20.34 -25.36 28.29
N ILE A 323 -20.28 -24.56 27.23
CA ILE A 323 -19.48 -23.33 27.13
C ILE A 323 -20.45 -22.15 27.14
N ASN A 324 -20.60 -21.51 28.29
CA ASN A 324 -21.48 -20.36 28.47
C ASN A 324 -20.66 -19.05 28.51
N GLY A 325 -20.80 -18.21 27.49
CA GLY A 325 -20.19 -16.88 27.41
C GLY A 325 -18.65 -16.79 27.36
N LYS A 326 -17.91 -17.90 27.37
CA LYS A 326 -16.43 -17.93 27.34
C LYS A 326 -15.91 -17.97 25.90
N TYR A 327 -14.69 -17.47 25.69
CA TYR A 327 -13.89 -17.74 24.48
C TYR A 327 -12.86 -18.84 24.75
N ILE A 328 -13.05 -20.01 24.14
CA ILE A 328 -12.25 -21.24 24.34
C ILE A 328 -11.66 -21.72 23.00
N THR A 329 -10.42 -22.23 23.03
CA THR A 329 -9.85 -23.03 21.93
C THR A 329 -9.56 -24.44 22.45
N LEU A 330 -10.10 -25.47 21.80
CA LEU A 330 -9.74 -26.87 22.05
C LEU A 330 -8.67 -27.30 21.04
N THR A 331 -7.55 -27.86 21.52
CA THR A 331 -6.40 -28.24 20.68
C THR A 331 -5.94 -29.69 20.89
N GLY A 332 -5.84 -30.42 19.76
CA GLY A 332 -5.39 -31.82 19.71
C GLY A 332 -6.35 -32.84 20.36
N GLY A 333 -6.13 -34.12 20.08
CA GLY A 333 -6.88 -35.21 20.73
C GLY A 333 -8.24 -35.54 20.09
N ASN A 334 -9.04 -36.31 20.83
CA ASN A 334 -10.32 -36.86 20.40
C ASN A 334 -11.40 -36.66 21.48
N ILE A 335 -12.61 -36.31 21.04
CA ILE A 335 -13.83 -36.24 21.85
C ILE A 335 -14.72 -37.41 21.43
N ILE A 336 -15.09 -38.26 22.39
CA ILE A 336 -15.81 -39.51 22.15
C ILE A 336 -17.21 -39.38 22.76
N GLY A 337 -18.22 -39.20 21.91
CA GLY A 337 -19.60 -39.03 22.34
C GLY A 337 -20.26 -40.34 22.74
N ASN A 338 -20.80 -40.42 23.96
CA ASN A 338 -21.52 -41.58 24.47
C ASN A 338 -22.90 -41.21 25.06
N ILE A 339 -23.54 -40.20 24.47
CA ILE A 339 -24.90 -39.73 24.77
C ILE A 339 -25.65 -39.38 23.47
N ASN A 340 -26.98 -39.34 23.54
CA ASN A 340 -27.84 -38.92 22.44
C ASN A 340 -27.99 -37.37 22.38
N ASP A 341 -27.85 -36.69 23.51
CA ASP A 341 -27.92 -35.23 23.62
C ASP A 341 -26.66 -34.53 23.05
N ALA A 342 -26.61 -33.21 23.19
CA ALA A 342 -25.48 -32.40 22.73
C ALA A 342 -24.18 -32.72 23.51
N TRP A 343 -23.13 -33.14 22.80
CA TRP A 343 -21.83 -33.45 23.44
C TRP A 343 -21.08 -32.17 23.83
N ILE A 344 -21.23 -31.11 23.02
CA ILE A 344 -20.75 -29.75 23.30
C ILE A 344 -21.87 -28.76 23.00
N SER A 345 -22.31 -28.02 24.01
CA SER A 345 -23.27 -26.90 23.89
C SER A 345 -22.54 -25.57 23.99
N LEU A 346 -22.71 -24.69 22.99
CA LEU A 346 -22.23 -23.31 23.01
C LEU A 346 -23.40 -22.36 23.30
N GLU A 347 -23.39 -21.76 24.48
CA GLU A 347 -24.37 -20.78 24.97
C GLU A 347 -23.73 -19.39 24.96
N GLY A 348 -23.46 -18.85 23.77
CA GLY A 348 -22.73 -17.59 23.60
C GLY A 348 -21.21 -17.69 23.84
N GLY A 349 -20.50 -16.57 23.66
CA GLY A 349 -19.04 -16.54 23.66
C GLY A 349 -18.48 -17.07 22.33
N GLY A 350 -17.52 -18.01 22.40
CA GLY A 350 -17.02 -18.69 21.21
C GLY A 350 -16.14 -19.92 21.48
N LEU A 351 -16.20 -20.87 20.56
CA LEU A 351 -15.45 -22.12 20.57
C LEU A 351 -14.65 -22.27 19.27
N ASN A 352 -13.33 -22.36 19.39
CA ASN A 352 -12.45 -22.74 18.30
C ASN A 352 -12.05 -24.21 18.45
N ILE A 353 -12.14 -24.97 17.37
CA ILE A 353 -11.80 -26.40 17.31
C ILE A 353 -10.72 -26.57 16.25
N ASP A 354 -9.48 -26.92 16.64
CA ASP A 354 -8.39 -27.18 15.69
C ASP A 354 -7.75 -28.57 15.89
N GLN A 355 -7.68 -29.33 14.79
CA GLN A 355 -7.15 -30.69 14.71
C GLN A 355 -7.81 -31.71 15.66
N ILE A 356 -9.08 -31.50 16.02
CA ILE A 356 -9.86 -32.42 16.88
C ILE A 356 -10.57 -33.48 16.03
N LYS A 357 -10.75 -34.67 16.59
CA LYS A 357 -11.74 -35.64 16.09
C LYS A 357 -12.86 -35.80 17.10
N ILE A 358 -14.09 -35.50 16.69
CA ILE A 358 -15.30 -35.65 17.50
C ILE A 358 -16.08 -36.82 16.90
N THR A 359 -16.19 -37.93 17.64
CA THR A 359 -16.66 -39.23 17.08
C THR A 359 -17.61 -39.95 18.02
N ASN A 360 -18.66 -40.56 17.46
CA ASN A 360 -19.63 -41.36 18.21
C ASN A 360 -19.04 -42.70 18.72
N LYS A 361 -19.37 -43.10 19.95
CA LYS A 361 -19.00 -44.39 20.56
C LYS A 361 -19.96 -45.55 20.21
N GLY A 362 -21.09 -45.27 19.57
CA GLY A 362 -22.12 -46.24 19.17
C GLY A 362 -23.55 -45.91 19.62
N SER A 363 -23.80 -44.69 20.09
CA SER A 363 -25.13 -44.20 20.47
C SER A 363 -25.96 -43.81 19.23
N TYR A 364 -27.21 -44.24 19.12
CA TYR A 364 -28.05 -43.87 17.97
C TYR A 364 -28.48 -42.40 18.04
N GLY A 365 -28.04 -41.59 17.07
CA GLY A 365 -28.51 -40.21 16.87
C GLY A 365 -27.89 -39.14 17.78
N GLY A 366 -26.67 -39.35 18.29
CA GLY A 366 -25.96 -38.35 19.11
C GLY A 366 -25.65 -37.05 18.37
N LEU A 367 -25.64 -35.92 19.10
CA LEU A 367 -25.41 -34.58 18.54
C LEU A 367 -24.01 -34.04 18.94
N PRO A 368 -23.01 -34.07 18.04
CA PRO A 368 -21.65 -33.62 18.36
C PRO A 368 -21.53 -32.19 18.87
N ILE A 369 -22.21 -31.23 18.25
CA ILE A 369 -22.17 -29.81 18.66
C ILE A 369 -23.55 -29.17 18.53
N TYR A 370 -23.99 -28.49 19.58
CA TYR A 370 -25.15 -27.59 19.61
C TYR A 370 -24.69 -26.13 19.81
N VAL A 371 -25.27 -25.19 19.07
CA VAL A 371 -24.93 -23.75 19.13
C VAL A 371 -26.20 -22.93 19.31
N ASP A 372 -26.39 -22.31 20.47
CA ASP A 372 -27.47 -21.34 20.73
C ASP A 372 -26.83 -19.99 21.08
N GLY A 373 -26.37 -19.30 20.04
CA GLY A 373 -25.60 -18.05 20.12
C GLY A 373 -24.07 -18.25 20.20
N GLY A 374 -23.32 -17.17 19.96
CA GLY A 374 -21.84 -17.18 19.98
C GLY A 374 -21.19 -17.48 18.63
N ARG A 375 -19.89 -17.82 18.63
CA ARG A 375 -19.12 -18.15 17.42
C ARG A 375 -18.40 -19.49 17.53
N LEU A 376 -18.75 -20.43 16.64
CA LEU A 376 -18.04 -21.69 16.43
C LEU A 376 -17.07 -21.55 15.25
N ILE A 377 -15.80 -21.91 15.44
CA ILE A 377 -14.80 -21.99 14.36
C ILE A 377 -14.25 -23.42 14.29
N ILE A 378 -14.25 -24.01 13.10
CA ILE A 378 -13.78 -25.37 12.82
C ILE A 378 -12.60 -25.33 11.84
N ASN A 379 -11.45 -25.77 12.32
CA ASN A 379 -10.18 -25.86 11.59
C ASN A 379 -9.67 -27.31 11.63
N ASN A 380 -9.27 -27.86 10.48
CA ASN A 380 -8.63 -29.17 10.30
C ASN A 380 -9.27 -30.38 11.03
N SER A 381 -10.56 -30.31 11.37
CA SER A 381 -11.19 -31.23 12.32
C SER A 381 -12.20 -32.17 11.66
N LEU A 382 -12.41 -33.32 12.29
CA LEU A 382 -13.42 -34.32 11.93
C LEU A 382 -14.56 -34.27 12.95
N ILE A 383 -15.80 -34.22 12.48
CA ILE A 383 -17.02 -34.36 13.27
C ILE A 383 -17.82 -35.53 12.67
N ASP A 384 -18.15 -36.52 13.49
CA ASP A 384 -18.81 -37.76 13.07
C ASP A 384 -19.79 -38.23 14.17
N GLY A 385 -21.05 -37.82 14.05
CA GLY A 385 -22.12 -38.20 14.97
C GLY A 385 -22.78 -39.54 14.65
N GLY A 386 -22.33 -40.25 13.62
CA GLY A 386 -23.03 -41.43 13.09
C GLY A 386 -24.21 -41.02 12.19
N GLU A 387 -25.30 -41.80 12.21
CA GLU A 387 -26.47 -41.51 11.39
C GLU A 387 -27.16 -40.20 11.81
N GLY A 388 -27.20 -39.22 10.90
CA GLY A 388 -27.82 -37.90 11.09
C GLY A 388 -27.00 -36.88 11.90
N GLY A 389 -26.29 -37.32 12.93
CA GLY A 389 -25.62 -36.46 13.92
C GLY A 389 -24.45 -35.62 13.36
N GLY A 390 -24.57 -34.29 13.39
CA GLY A 390 -23.53 -33.37 12.89
C GLY A 390 -23.39 -32.11 13.74
N ILE A 391 -23.89 -30.98 13.25
CA ILE A 391 -23.92 -29.70 13.98
C ILE A 391 -25.37 -29.20 13.96
N SER A 392 -25.89 -28.73 15.10
CA SER A 392 -27.21 -28.11 15.18
C SER A 392 -27.09 -26.69 15.75
N ALA A 393 -27.72 -25.71 15.11
CA ALA A 393 -27.78 -24.34 15.58
C ALA A 393 -29.23 -23.93 15.91
N GLY A 394 -29.42 -23.50 17.15
CA GLY A 394 -30.70 -23.16 17.77
C GLY A 394 -31.29 -21.82 17.33
N PHE A 395 -32.16 -21.29 18.18
CA PHE A 395 -32.96 -20.09 17.89
C PHE A 395 -32.20 -18.79 18.12
N GLN A 396 -31.15 -18.77 18.96
CA GLN A 396 -30.35 -17.57 19.20
C GLN A 396 -29.36 -17.32 18.05
N PRO A 397 -29.26 -16.08 17.52
CA PRO A 397 -28.31 -15.75 16.47
C PRO A 397 -26.85 -15.99 16.89
N GLY A 398 -26.20 -16.95 16.23
CA GLY A 398 -24.78 -17.23 16.35
C GLY A 398 -24.08 -17.19 14.99
N SER A 399 -22.85 -17.69 14.95
CA SER A 399 -22.04 -17.81 13.74
C SER A 399 -21.25 -19.10 13.73
N ILE A 400 -21.20 -19.77 12.58
CA ILE A 400 -20.46 -21.01 12.36
C ILE A 400 -19.52 -20.80 11.18
N GLU A 401 -18.23 -20.99 11.41
CA GLU A 401 -17.17 -20.79 10.41
C GLU A 401 -16.37 -22.08 10.26
N ILE A 402 -16.50 -22.75 9.11
CA ILE A 402 -15.78 -23.99 8.80
C ILE A 402 -14.69 -23.66 7.79
N ASN A 403 -13.47 -23.43 8.28
CA ASN A 403 -12.35 -23.06 7.43
C ASN A 403 -11.78 -24.27 6.69
N GLN A 404 -11.66 -25.40 7.39
CA GLN A 404 -11.32 -26.69 6.82
C GLN A 404 -11.84 -27.80 7.74
N GLY A 405 -12.59 -28.78 7.21
CA GLY A 405 -13.08 -29.89 8.04
C GLY A 405 -13.93 -30.91 7.30
N THR A 406 -14.27 -32.00 8.01
CA THR A 406 -15.14 -33.07 7.52
C THR A 406 -16.25 -33.31 8.52
N ILE A 407 -17.50 -33.14 8.11
CA ILE A 407 -18.69 -33.26 8.95
C ILE A 407 -19.56 -34.41 8.40
N ARG A 408 -19.44 -35.58 9.02
CA ARG A 408 -20.30 -36.73 8.74
C ARG A 408 -21.56 -36.59 9.59
N GLY A 409 -22.62 -36.11 8.95
CA GLY A 409 -23.84 -35.64 9.60
C GLY A 409 -24.41 -34.39 8.92
N ALA A 410 -25.64 -34.04 9.27
CA ALA A 410 -26.26 -32.80 8.78
C ALA A 410 -25.76 -31.58 9.56
N ILE A 411 -25.64 -30.44 8.88
CA ILE A 411 -25.58 -29.12 9.52
C ILE A 411 -27.01 -28.57 9.56
N VAL A 412 -27.68 -28.68 10.70
CA VAL A 412 -29.02 -28.15 10.95
C VAL A 412 -28.91 -26.74 11.50
N ASN A 413 -29.65 -25.77 10.96
CA ASN A 413 -29.50 -24.37 11.33
C ASN A 413 -30.79 -23.56 11.28
N LEU A 414 -31.21 -23.03 12.43
CA LEU A 414 -32.43 -22.23 12.55
C LEU A 414 -32.20 -20.71 12.52
N ASN A 415 -31.02 -20.21 12.91
CA ASN A 415 -30.78 -18.75 12.97
C ASN A 415 -29.29 -18.29 12.96
N SER A 416 -28.31 -19.18 12.81
CA SER A 416 -26.88 -18.82 12.86
C SER A 416 -26.27 -18.61 11.47
N SER A 417 -25.40 -17.62 11.31
CA SER A 417 -24.74 -17.36 10.01
C SER A 417 -23.65 -18.40 9.73
N ILE A 418 -23.82 -19.22 8.69
CA ILE A 418 -22.83 -20.23 8.27
C ILE A 418 -21.92 -19.67 7.18
N THR A 419 -20.61 -19.83 7.35
CA THR A 419 -19.59 -19.66 6.31
C THR A 419 -18.73 -20.93 6.23
N PHE A 420 -18.61 -21.52 5.05
CA PHE A 420 -17.89 -22.77 4.80
C PHE A 420 -16.86 -22.53 3.70
N ASN A 421 -15.57 -22.52 4.05
CA ASN A 421 -14.48 -22.11 3.18
C ASN A 421 -13.72 -23.28 2.55
N SER A 422 -13.71 -24.47 3.15
CA SER A 422 -13.16 -25.69 2.55
C SER A 422 -13.59 -26.94 3.31
N GLY A 423 -13.73 -28.07 2.61
CA GLY A 423 -13.98 -29.37 3.23
C GLY A 423 -15.29 -30.03 2.78
N SER A 424 -15.89 -30.83 3.65
CA SER A 424 -17.10 -31.60 3.30
C SER A 424 -18.12 -31.73 4.43
N ALA A 425 -19.40 -31.82 4.07
CA ALA A 425 -20.49 -32.18 4.98
C ALA A 425 -21.50 -33.11 4.29
N THR A 426 -22.32 -33.84 5.06
CA THR A 426 -23.33 -34.72 4.47
C THR A 426 -24.47 -33.92 3.82
N ALA A 427 -25.09 -33.01 4.59
CA ALA A 427 -26.20 -32.15 4.17
C ALA A 427 -26.17 -30.80 4.90
N ILE A 428 -26.84 -29.77 4.35
CA ILE A 428 -27.02 -28.46 5.01
C ILE A 428 -28.52 -28.10 5.05
N LEU A 429 -29.11 -28.24 6.23
CA LEU A 429 -30.53 -28.03 6.52
C LEU A 429 -30.71 -26.69 7.25
N SER A 430 -30.75 -25.59 6.48
CA SER A 430 -30.75 -24.23 7.02
C SER A 430 -32.04 -23.48 6.67
N THR A 431 -32.50 -22.62 7.58
CA THR A 431 -33.60 -21.67 7.37
C THR A 431 -33.15 -20.37 6.70
N ILE A 432 -31.87 -20.02 6.84
CA ILE A 432 -31.27 -18.79 6.31
C ILE A 432 -30.15 -19.08 5.28
N PRO A 433 -29.80 -18.13 4.39
CA PRO A 433 -28.77 -18.35 3.39
C PRO A 433 -27.39 -18.63 3.98
N VAL A 434 -26.65 -19.55 3.35
CA VAL A 434 -25.29 -19.97 3.79
C VAL A 434 -24.23 -19.51 2.79
N ARG A 435 -23.04 -19.14 3.28
CA ARG A 435 -21.89 -18.76 2.44
C ARG A 435 -21.01 -19.97 2.18
N LEU A 436 -20.82 -20.34 0.92
CA LEU A 436 -19.94 -21.45 0.50
C LEU A 436 -18.84 -20.95 -0.43
N SER A 437 -17.63 -21.50 -0.30
CA SER A 437 -16.58 -21.39 -1.31
C SER A 437 -16.72 -22.48 -2.38
N GLY A 438 -15.88 -22.39 -3.41
CA GLY A 438 -15.79 -23.38 -4.48
C GLY A 438 -15.32 -24.77 -4.04
N SER A 439 -14.55 -24.88 -2.95
CA SER A 439 -13.92 -26.12 -2.47
C SER A 439 -14.70 -26.83 -1.36
N VAL A 440 -16.01 -26.57 -1.27
CA VAL A 440 -16.92 -27.30 -0.36
C VAL A 440 -17.62 -28.43 -1.12
N GLN A 441 -17.58 -29.64 -0.56
CA GLN A 441 -18.31 -30.80 -1.07
C GLN A 441 -19.48 -31.15 -0.13
N ILE A 442 -20.71 -31.03 -0.62
CA ILE A 442 -21.90 -31.57 0.04
C ILE A 442 -22.31 -32.85 -0.68
N SER A 443 -22.46 -33.97 0.05
CA SER A 443 -22.77 -35.27 -0.59
C SER A 443 -24.25 -35.44 -0.91
N ASP A 444 -25.12 -34.85 -0.11
CA ASP A 444 -26.57 -34.99 -0.18
C ASP A 444 -27.26 -33.62 -0.34
N GLU A 445 -28.28 -33.28 0.45
CA GLU A 445 -29.11 -32.09 0.18
C GLU A 445 -28.66 -30.77 0.82
N ILE A 446 -29.08 -29.67 0.20
CA ILE A 446 -29.05 -28.31 0.74
C ILE A 446 -30.48 -27.73 0.68
N SER A 447 -31.02 -27.31 1.82
CA SER A 447 -32.42 -26.83 1.93
C SER A 447 -32.60 -25.31 1.78
N CYS A 448 -31.53 -24.58 1.46
CA CYS A 448 -31.44 -23.12 1.56
C CYS A 448 -30.73 -22.47 0.37
N GLN A 449 -30.82 -21.14 0.27
CA GLN A 449 -30.03 -20.35 -0.68
C GLN A 449 -28.53 -20.40 -0.34
N VAL A 450 -27.70 -20.67 -1.34
CA VAL A 450 -26.24 -20.54 -1.25
C VAL A 450 -25.77 -19.18 -1.78
N ILE A 451 -24.88 -18.53 -1.02
CA ILE A 451 -24.09 -17.39 -1.46
C ILE A 451 -22.68 -17.92 -1.80
N LEU A 452 -22.35 -17.97 -3.09
CA LEU A 452 -21.05 -18.44 -3.56
C LEU A 452 -20.02 -17.31 -3.56
N THR A 453 -18.90 -17.52 -2.87
CA THR A 453 -17.74 -16.61 -2.88
C THR A 453 -16.71 -16.96 -3.94
N SER A 454 -16.83 -18.14 -4.57
CA SER A 454 -15.96 -18.63 -5.65
C SER A 454 -16.67 -19.74 -6.45
N ALA A 455 -16.06 -20.16 -7.57
CA ALA A 455 -16.67 -21.11 -8.49
C ALA A 455 -16.76 -22.53 -7.91
N PRO A 456 -17.94 -23.18 -7.87
CA PRO A 456 -18.10 -24.53 -7.32
C PRO A 456 -17.29 -25.57 -8.10
N GLN A 457 -16.54 -26.39 -7.37
CA GLN A 457 -15.78 -27.52 -7.91
C GLN A 457 -16.59 -28.83 -7.88
N TYR A 458 -17.53 -28.94 -6.95
CA TYR A 458 -18.43 -30.08 -6.77
C TYR A 458 -19.87 -29.70 -7.17
N LYS A 459 -20.64 -30.69 -7.61
CA LYS A 459 -22.10 -30.54 -7.77
C LYS A 459 -22.74 -30.33 -6.40
N LEU A 460 -23.71 -29.42 -6.34
CA LEU A 460 -24.53 -29.13 -5.16
C LEU A 460 -25.99 -29.49 -5.46
N LYS A 461 -26.59 -30.35 -4.63
CA LYS A 461 -27.98 -30.78 -4.77
C LYS A 461 -28.89 -30.00 -3.83
N PHE A 462 -30.13 -29.72 -4.24
CA PHE A 462 -31.05 -28.89 -3.46
C PHE A 462 -32.47 -29.46 -3.36
N SER A 463 -33.09 -29.09 -2.24
CA SER A 463 -34.46 -29.42 -1.84
C SER A 463 -35.03 -28.19 -1.11
N LEU A 464 -35.40 -27.14 -1.85
CA LEU A 464 -35.80 -25.87 -1.24
C LEU A 464 -37.24 -25.95 -0.71
N THR A 465 -37.40 -25.74 0.60
CA THR A 465 -38.71 -25.64 1.25
C THR A 465 -39.25 -24.21 1.31
N GLN A 466 -38.38 -23.20 1.14
CA GLN A 466 -38.74 -21.77 1.17
C GLN A 466 -37.94 -20.96 0.14
N GLY A 467 -38.62 -20.02 -0.52
CA GLY A 467 -38.02 -19.19 -1.57
C GLY A 467 -37.78 -19.96 -2.88
N ASN A 468 -37.33 -19.24 -3.91
CA ASN A 468 -37.01 -19.81 -5.22
C ASN A 468 -35.54 -19.57 -5.65
N ILE A 469 -34.69 -18.99 -4.79
CA ILE A 469 -33.29 -18.71 -5.11
C ILE A 469 -32.41 -19.82 -4.52
N VAL A 470 -31.78 -20.59 -5.41
CA VAL A 470 -30.89 -21.70 -5.09
C VAL A 470 -29.48 -21.19 -4.82
N ALA A 471 -28.99 -20.32 -5.70
CA ALA A 471 -27.64 -19.79 -5.58
C ALA A 471 -27.52 -18.36 -6.13
N SER A 472 -26.57 -17.62 -5.56
CA SER A 472 -26.26 -16.23 -5.87
C SER A 472 -24.77 -15.95 -5.68
N GLY A 473 -24.21 -14.98 -6.41
CA GLY A 473 -22.83 -14.55 -6.21
C GLY A 473 -22.67 -13.63 -4.99
N GLY A 474 -21.57 -13.79 -4.25
CA GLY A 474 -21.18 -12.94 -3.12
C GLY A 474 -19.69 -12.55 -3.17
N ASP A 475 -19.31 -11.56 -2.38
CA ASP A 475 -17.92 -11.12 -2.16
C ASP A 475 -17.09 -10.86 -3.44
N GLY A 476 -17.77 -10.39 -4.50
CA GLY A 476 -17.18 -10.09 -5.81
C GLY A 476 -17.26 -11.21 -6.83
N PHE A 477 -17.67 -12.44 -6.44
CA PHE A 477 -17.93 -13.52 -7.38
C PHE A 477 -19.24 -13.30 -8.16
N VAL A 478 -19.20 -13.47 -9.48
CA VAL A 478 -20.36 -13.30 -10.38
C VAL A 478 -20.80 -14.67 -10.91
N LEU A 479 -22.01 -15.08 -10.53
CA LEU A 479 -22.57 -16.39 -10.85
C LEU A 479 -23.19 -16.41 -12.26
N ALA A 480 -22.37 -16.79 -13.25
CA ALA A 480 -22.77 -16.90 -14.66
C ALA A 480 -23.45 -18.24 -15.01
N GLU A 481 -24.23 -18.25 -16.09
CA GLU A 481 -25.01 -19.40 -16.58
C GLU A 481 -24.22 -20.71 -16.72
N ARG A 482 -22.93 -20.63 -17.09
CA ARG A 482 -22.03 -21.78 -17.22
C ARG A 482 -21.90 -22.65 -15.96
N TYR A 483 -22.27 -22.13 -14.79
CA TYR A 483 -22.27 -22.87 -13.53
C TYR A 483 -23.57 -23.63 -13.27
N LEU A 484 -24.63 -23.44 -14.07
CA LEU A 484 -25.94 -24.09 -13.91
C LEU A 484 -25.85 -25.63 -13.82
N SER A 485 -24.90 -26.24 -14.54
CA SER A 485 -24.62 -27.68 -14.50
C SER A 485 -24.04 -28.20 -13.17
N MET A 486 -23.61 -27.30 -12.28
CA MET A 486 -23.14 -27.60 -10.93
C MET A 486 -24.28 -27.61 -9.89
N PHE A 487 -25.51 -27.32 -10.29
CA PHE A 487 -26.70 -27.32 -9.43
C PHE A 487 -27.68 -28.41 -9.88
N GLU A 488 -28.26 -29.13 -8.93
CA GLU A 488 -29.13 -30.28 -9.20
C GLU A 488 -30.35 -30.25 -8.28
N SER A 489 -31.54 -30.51 -8.83
CA SER A 489 -32.75 -30.69 -8.01
C SER A 489 -32.84 -32.13 -7.54
N ILE A 490 -33.19 -32.33 -6.27
CA ILE A 490 -33.56 -33.65 -5.75
C ILE A 490 -35.06 -33.91 -6.02
N ASP A 491 -35.90 -32.88 -5.90
CA ASP A 491 -37.30 -32.97 -6.30
C ASP A 491 -37.44 -33.00 -7.83
N THR A 492 -38.08 -34.06 -8.33
CA THR A 492 -38.35 -34.28 -9.76
C THR A 492 -39.39 -33.32 -10.35
N ASP A 493 -40.19 -32.65 -9.52
CA ASP A 493 -41.13 -31.62 -9.96
C ASP A 493 -40.43 -30.28 -10.26
N TYR A 494 -39.14 -30.09 -9.93
CA TYR A 494 -38.43 -28.82 -10.07
C TYR A 494 -37.18 -28.92 -10.94
N LYS A 495 -36.88 -27.81 -11.64
CA LYS A 495 -35.69 -27.62 -12.47
C LYS A 495 -34.86 -26.44 -11.97
N MET A 496 -33.56 -26.53 -12.18
CA MET A 496 -32.63 -25.41 -12.04
C MET A 496 -32.71 -24.50 -13.27
N VAL A 497 -32.82 -23.19 -13.06
CA VAL A 497 -32.86 -22.20 -14.15
C VAL A 497 -32.00 -20.98 -13.80
N TRP A 498 -31.05 -20.61 -14.66
CA TRP A 498 -30.26 -19.39 -14.46
C TRP A 498 -31.02 -18.14 -14.93
N LYS A 499 -31.13 -17.12 -14.08
CA LYS A 499 -31.68 -15.79 -14.40
C LYS A 499 -30.97 -14.74 -13.53
N ASN A 500 -30.73 -13.53 -14.04
CA ASN A 500 -30.25 -12.38 -13.24
C ASN A 500 -29.00 -12.63 -12.37
N ASN A 501 -28.02 -13.39 -12.85
CA ASN A 501 -26.84 -13.82 -12.08
C ASN A 501 -27.17 -14.66 -10.82
N GLN A 502 -28.29 -15.36 -10.85
CA GLN A 502 -28.78 -16.28 -9.82
C GLN A 502 -29.19 -17.62 -10.46
N ILE A 503 -29.24 -18.67 -9.65
CA ILE A 503 -29.87 -19.95 -10.00
C ILE A 503 -31.20 -20.02 -9.25
N LEU A 504 -32.28 -20.33 -9.98
CA LEU A 504 -33.63 -20.43 -9.45
C LEU A 504 -34.16 -21.87 -9.46
N TYR A 505 -35.04 -22.14 -8.51
CA TYR A 505 -35.80 -23.38 -8.37
C TYR A 505 -37.20 -23.17 -8.98
N GLU A 506 -37.43 -23.68 -10.18
CA GLU A 506 -38.69 -23.46 -10.92
C GLU A 506 -39.44 -24.77 -11.14
N LYS A 507 -40.74 -24.81 -10.80
CA LYS A 507 -41.56 -26.01 -10.98
C LYS A 507 -41.74 -26.34 -12.48
N ILE A 508 -41.48 -27.58 -12.86
CA ILE A 508 -41.69 -28.12 -14.21
C ILE A 508 -43.19 -28.16 -14.50
N GLY A 509 -43.58 -27.66 -15.67
CA GLY A 509 -45.00 -27.47 -16.02
C GLY A 509 -45.68 -26.28 -15.31
N GLY A 510 -45.05 -25.70 -14.28
CA GLY A 510 -45.44 -24.39 -13.77
C GLY A 510 -45.30 -23.35 -14.87
N GLY A 511 -46.38 -22.59 -15.12
CA GLY A 511 -46.37 -21.56 -16.16
C GLY A 511 -45.24 -20.56 -15.92
N THR A 512 -44.54 -20.18 -16.98
CA THR A 512 -43.54 -19.10 -16.93
C THR A 512 -44.19 -17.88 -16.30
N SER A 513 -43.59 -17.32 -15.24
CA SER A 513 -44.02 -16.02 -14.70
C SER A 513 -44.05 -15.02 -15.85
N SER A 514 -45.26 -14.63 -16.23
CA SER A 514 -45.52 -13.78 -17.37
C SER A 514 -44.93 -12.40 -17.08
N VAL A 515 -43.84 -12.06 -17.77
CA VAL A 515 -43.19 -10.75 -17.61
C VAL A 515 -44.22 -9.66 -17.83
N ILE A 516 -44.35 -8.75 -16.87
CA ILE A 516 -45.52 -7.87 -16.81
C ILE A 516 -45.39 -6.76 -17.86
N GLU A 517 -46.44 -6.67 -18.71
CA GLU A 517 -46.53 -5.72 -19.83
C GLU A 517 -47.67 -4.68 -19.64
N THR A 518 -48.50 -4.80 -18.60
CA THR A 518 -49.63 -3.89 -18.33
C THR A 518 -49.63 -3.34 -16.90
N GLU A 519 -50.24 -2.17 -16.69
CA GLU A 519 -50.40 -1.57 -15.35
C GLU A 519 -51.35 -2.39 -14.45
N ASP A 520 -52.48 -2.86 -14.99
CA ASP A 520 -53.45 -3.61 -14.20
C ASP A 520 -52.91 -4.99 -13.78
N ASP A 521 -52.05 -5.62 -14.60
CA ASP A 521 -51.37 -6.86 -14.19
C ASP A 521 -50.23 -6.60 -13.20
N LEU A 522 -49.57 -5.44 -13.26
CA LEU A 522 -48.60 -5.02 -12.24
C LEU A 522 -49.27 -4.81 -10.89
N GLN A 523 -50.45 -4.18 -10.85
CA GLN A 523 -51.21 -4.02 -9.62
C GLN A 523 -51.69 -5.38 -9.07
N LYS A 524 -52.25 -6.26 -9.91
CA LYS A 524 -52.61 -7.64 -9.49
C LYS A 524 -51.43 -8.39 -8.90
N ALA A 525 -50.25 -8.28 -9.52
CA ALA A 525 -49.04 -8.93 -9.02
C ALA A 525 -48.56 -8.34 -7.68
N LEU A 526 -48.64 -7.02 -7.51
CA LEU A 526 -48.37 -6.35 -6.22
C LEU A 526 -49.37 -6.75 -5.13
N ASP A 527 -50.65 -6.87 -5.46
CA ASP A 527 -51.71 -7.26 -4.53
C ASP A 527 -51.53 -8.71 -4.07
N ALA A 528 -51.25 -9.62 -5.03
CA ALA A 528 -51.00 -11.04 -4.78
C ALA A 528 -49.60 -11.35 -4.19
N ALA A 529 -48.62 -10.45 -4.29
CA ALA A 529 -47.26 -10.69 -3.81
C ALA A 529 -47.20 -11.01 -2.31
N SER A 530 -46.39 -12.01 -1.94
CA SER A 530 -46.04 -12.28 -0.54
C SER A 530 -45.31 -11.08 0.10
N PRO A 531 -45.41 -10.88 1.42
CA PRO A 531 -44.76 -9.74 2.09
C PRO A 531 -43.24 -9.68 1.91
N GLY A 532 -42.54 -10.81 1.80
CA GLY A 532 -41.09 -10.85 1.63
C GLY A 532 -40.31 -10.21 2.80
N THR A 533 -39.00 -10.08 2.63
CA THR A 533 -38.10 -9.39 3.58
C THR A 533 -37.03 -8.55 2.86
N VAL A 534 -36.21 -7.82 3.60
CA VAL A 534 -35.07 -7.05 3.05
C VAL A 534 -34.05 -7.97 2.33
N SER A 535 -33.86 -9.19 2.82
CA SER A 535 -32.94 -10.19 2.25
C SER A 535 -33.62 -11.12 1.25
N THR A 536 -34.92 -11.37 1.40
CA THR A 536 -35.75 -12.22 0.53
C THR A 536 -36.98 -11.46 0.01
N PRO A 537 -36.79 -10.46 -0.86
CA PRO A 537 -37.89 -9.68 -1.45
C PRO A 537 -38.66 -10.50 -2.48
N THR A 538 -39.95 -10.23 -2.65
CA THR A 538 -40.76 -10.85 -3.71
C THR A 538 -40.41 -10.21 -5.05
N ILE A 539 -39.87 -11.00 -5.98
CA ILE A 539 -39.44 -10.53 -7.31
C ILE A 539 -40.64 -10.46 -8.25
N ILE A 540 -40.82 -9.31 -8.90
CA ILE A 540 -41.82 -9.07 -9.94
C ILE A 540 -41.10 -8.67 -11.25
N PRO A 541 -41.11 -9.53 -12.29
CA PRO A 541 -40.43 -9.26 -13.55
C PRO A 541 -41.26 -8.32 -14.45
N ILE A 542 -40.65 -7.25 -14.95
CA ILE A 542 -41.31 -6.20 -15.75
C ILE A 542 -40.66 -6.09 -17.14
N LYS A 543 -41.45 -5.77 -18.17
CA LYS A 543 -40.97 -5.56 -19.54
C LYS A 543 -40.99 -4.08 -19.93
N ASN A 544 -42.16 -3.48 -20.05
CA ASN A 544 -42.37 -2.07 -20.33
C ASN A 544 -43.79 -1.71 -19.88
N VAL A 545 -43.95 -1.17 -18.67
CA VAL A 545 -45.26 -0.82 -18.11
C VAL A 545 -45.40 0.71 -18.06
N THR A 546 -46.46 1.22 -18.68
CA THR A 546 -46.84 2.63 -18.59
C THR A 546 -47.84 2.80 -17.45
N LEU A 547 -47.49 3.59 -16.44
CA LEU A 547 -48.35 3.90 -15.30
C LEU A 547 -49.28 5.07 -15.65
N THR A 548 -50.57 4.91 -15.36
CA THR A 548 -51.61 5.94 -15.43
C THR A 548 -52.16 6.31 -14.05
N LYS A 549 -51.97 5.45 -13.04
CA LYS A 549 -52.50 5.55 -11.66
C LYS A 549 -51.35 5.53 -10.64
N PRO A 550 -51.59 5.90 -9.36
CA PRO A 550 -50.58 5.79 -8.31
C PRO A 550 -50.31 4.32 -7.95
N LEU A 551 -49.06 3.88 -8.07
CA LEU A 551 -48.59 2.55 -7.67
C LEU A 551 -48.22 2.57 -6.19
N THR A 552 -48.79 1.68 -5.37
CA THR A 552 -48.59 1.70 -3.90
C THR A 552 -48.05 0.37 -3.38
N ILE A 553 -46.99 0.43 -2.58
CA ILE A 553 -46.33 -0.70 -1.91
C ILE A 553 -46.41 -0.47 -0.40
N ASP A 554 -47.15 -1.32 0.30
CA ASP A 554 -47.42 -1.20 1.74
C ASP A 554 -47.42 -2.58 2.40
N GLY A 555 -46.68 -2.73 3.49
CA GLY A 555 -46.46 -4.00 4.20
C GLY A 555 -45.55 -5.02 3.51
N LYS A 556 -44.97 -4.70 2.34
CA LYS A 556 -44.24 -5.67 1.50
C LYS A 556 -42.84 -5.19 1.08
N TYR A 557 -41.92 -6.14 0.87
CA TYR A 557 -40.62 -5.97 0.23
C TYR A 557 -40.66 -6.56 -1.18
N ILE A 558 -40.60 -5.69 -2.19
CA ILE A 558 -40.75 -6.04 -3.61
C ILE A 558 -39.45 -5.73 -4.35
N THR A 559 -39.03 -6.58 -5.28
CA THR A 559 -38.02 -6.24 -6.30
C THR A 559 -38.69 -6.11 -7.66
N PHE A 560 -38.67 -4.93 -8.26
CA PHE A 560 -38.94 -4.79 -9.69
C PHE A 560 -37.67 -5.10 -10.47
N ASN A 561 -37.75 -6.09 -11.35
CA ASN A 561 -36.62 -6.58 -12.12
C ASN A 561 -36.90 -6.57 -13.62
N GLY A 562 -35.97 -6.01 -14.39
CA GLY A 562 -36.07 -5.93 -15.84
C GLY A 562 -36.89 -4.74 -16.35
N GLY A 563 -36.65 -4.37 -17.61
CA GLY A 563 -37.58 -3.57 -18.40
C GLY A 563 -37.63 -2.08 -18.05
N SER A 564 -38.80 -1.46 -18.24
CA SER A 564 -39.05 -0.07 -17.85
C SER A 564 -40.41 0.18 -17.20
N LEU A 565 -40.46 1.24 -16.38
CA LEU A 565 -41.66 1.84 -15.80
C LEU A 565 -41.74 3.30 -16.25
N ILE A 566 -42.79 3.68 -16.97
CA ILE A 566 -42.95 5.04 -17.52
C ILE A 566 -44.20 5.69 -16.94
N SER A 567 -44.05 6.82 -16.24
CA SER A 567 -45.17 7.62 -15.75
C SER A 567 -45.77 8.46 -16.89
N SER A 568 -47.06 8.27 -17.16
CA SER A 568 -47.78 8.99 -18.23
C SER A 568 -48.38 10.33 -17.81
N ASN A 569 -48.53 10.61 -16.51
CA ASN A 569 -49.23 11.79 -16.01
C ASN A 569 -48.88 12.13 -14.54
N SER A 570 -49.35 13.28 -14.06
CA SER A 570 -49.08 13.85 -12.72
C SER A 570 -49.53 13.01 -11.52
N SER A 571 -50.45 12.05 -11.72
CA SER A 571 -50.98 11.15 -10.69
C SER A 571 -50.27 9.80 -10.67
N ALA A 572 -49.57 9.43 -11.75
CA ALA A 572 -48.84 8.17 -11.88
C ALA A 572 -47.51 8.20 -11.09
N LYS A 573 -47.62 8.09 -9.77
CA LYS A 573 -46.54 8.17 -8.76
C LYS A 573 -46.31 6.82 -8.08
N ILE A 574 -45.11 6.61 -7.56
CA ILE A 574 -44.74 5.41 -6.79
C ILE A 574 -44.70 5.76 -5.30
N ASN A 575 -45.58 5.14 -4.51
CA ASN A 575 -45.69 5.34 -3.08
C ASN A 575 -45.21 4.10 -2.33
N ILE A 576 -44.16 4.25 -1.54
CA ILE A 576 -43.59 3.20 -0.68
C ILE A 576 -43.88 3.59 0.76
N LYS A 577 -44.60 2.72 1.46
CA LYS A 577 -44.90 2.84 2.90
C LYS A 577 -44.10 1.77 3.66
N LYS A 578 -44.69 1.11 4.66
CA LYS A 578 -44.04 0.05 5.44
C LYS A 578 -43.51 -1.06 4.51
N GLY A 579 -42.28 -1.52 4.73
CA GLY A 579 -41.59 -2.47 3.84
C GLY A 579 -40.62 -1.75 2.91
N GLY A 580 -40.60 -2.11 1.62
CA GLY A 580 -39.71 -1.46 0.67
C GLY A 580 -39.81 -1.90 -0.79
N LEU A 581 -39.15 -1.12 -1.65
CA LEU A 581 -38.96 -1.41 -3.07
C LEU A 581 -37.48 -1.49 -3.41
N ILE A 582 -37.11 -2.49 -4.19
CA ILE A 582 -35.79 -2.64 -4.81
C ILE A 582 -35.97 -2.49 -6.32
N LEU A 583 -35.21 -1.57 -6.91
CA LEU A 583 -35.10 -1.39 -8.35
C LEU A 583 -33.78 -2.02 -8.82
N ASP A 584 -33.87 -3.04 -9.68
CA ASP A 584 -32.73 -3.77 -10.22
C ASP A 584 -32.93 -4.06 -11.72
N ASN A 585 -31.93 -3.72 -12.54
CA ASN A 585 -31.97 -3.91 -14.00
C ASN A 585 -33.21 -3.31 -14.68
N ILE A 586 -33.66 -2.14 -14.20
CA ILE A 586 -34.90 -1.47 -14.62
C ILE A 586 -34.68 0.03 -14.84
N ALA A 587 -35.34 0.59 -15.85
CA ALA A 587 -35.39 2.02 -16.13
C ALA A 587 -36.72 2.63 -15.68
N VAL A 588 -36.70 3.57 -14.74
CA VAL A 588 -37.91 4.25 -14.23
C VAL A 588 -37.91 5.70 -14.71
N SER A 589 -38.92 6.11 -15.48
CA SER A 589 -38.98 7.43 -16.10
C SER A 589 -40.23 8.22 -15.71
N ALA A 590 -40.03 9.41 -15.18
CA ALA A 590 -41.09 10.40 -14.99
C ALA A 590 -41.29 11.21 -16.29
N GLY A 591 -42.21 10.74 -17.14
CA GLY A 591 -42.41 11.27 -18.50
C GLY A 591 -43.00 12.69 -18.58
N TRP A 592 -43.57 13.21 -17.49
CA TRP A 592 -44.23 14.52 -17.44
C TRP A 592 -43.66 15.44 -16.35
N SER A 593 -43.59 16.74 -16.66
CA SER A 593 -43.02 17.79 -15.81
C SER A 593 -44.10 18.61 -15.09
N SER A 594 -44.69 18.05 -14.03
CA SER A 594 -45.67 18.75 -13.18
C SER A 594 -45.32 18.55 -11.71
N SER A 595 -45.23 19.66 -10.96
CA SER A 595 -44.74 19.74 -9.58
C SER A 595 -45.27 18.64 -8.66
N GLY A 596 -44.41 17.69 -8.28
CA GLY A 596 -44.79 16.64 -7.34
C GLY A 596 -43.74 15.57 -7.11
N LYS A 597 -43.80 14.97 -5.92
CA LYS A 597 -42.99 13.82 -5.52
C LYS A 597 -43.32 12.63 -6.42
N PHE A 598 -42.38 12.18 -7.26
CA PHE A 598 -42.62 11.05 -8.17
C PHE A 598 -42.49 9.72 -7.44
N ILE A 599 -41.40 9.55 -6.68
CA ILE A 599 -41.24 8.45 -5.74
C ILE A 599 -41.30 9.02 -4.32
N THR A 600 -42.26 8.56 -3.53
CA THR A 600 -42.43 8.94 -2.12
C THR A 600 -42.16 7.73 -1.24
N VAL A 601 -41.19 7.82 -0.33
CA VAL A 601 -40.92 6.82 0.70
C VAL A 601 -41.35 7.38 2.05
N SER A 602 -42.18 6.62 2.77
CA SER A 602 -42.95 7.06 3.94
C SER A 602 -43.09 5.95 4.98
N SER A 603 -43.54 6.27 6.19
CA SER A 603 -43.92 5.26 7.21
C SER A 603 -42.84 4.20 7.52
N ASN A 604 -41.56 4.63 7.62
CA ASN A 604 -40.38 3.76 7.78
C ASN A 604 -40.09 2.82 6.60
N GLY A 605 -40.59 3.14 5.40
CA GLY A 605 -40.28 2.43 4.16
C GLY A 605 -38.82 2.55 3.71
N THR A 606 -38.38 1.60 2.89
CA THR A 606 -37.04 1.58 2.27
C THR A 606 -37.12 1.56 0.75
N LEU A 607 -36.37 2.44 0.08
CA LEU A 607 -36.08 2.35 -1.36
C LEU A 607 -34.62 1.94 -1.57
N VAL A 608 -34.38 0.94 -2.42
CA VAL A 608 -33.06 0.50 -2.86
C VAL A 608 -32.96 0.62 -4.37
N ILE A 609 -31.93 1.31 -4.87
CA ILE A 609 -31.66 1.51 -6.29
C ILE A 609 -30.31 0.85 -6.58
N ARG A 610 -30.30 -0.28 -7.28
CA ARG A 610 -29.07 -1.00 -7.64
C ARG A 610 -28.29 -0.28 -8.75
N SER A 611 -27.01 -0.62 -8.88
CA SER A 611 -26.11 -0.08 -9.92
C SER A 611 -26.58 -0.35 -11.37
N THR A 612 -27.44 -1.35 -11.53
CA THR A 612 -28.14 -1.76 -12.75
C THR A 612 -29.39 -0.94 -13.08
N ALA A 613 -29.89 -0.14 -12.13
CA ALA A 613 -31.13 0.63 -12.27
C ALA A 613 -30.86 2.09 -12.61
N THR A 614 -31.78 2.68 -13.38
CA THR A 614 -31.75 4.10 -13.76
C THR A 614 -33.08 4.76 -13.44
N ILE A 615 -33.02 5.99 -12.92
CA ILE A 615 -34.20 6.82 -12.67
C ILE A 615 -34.01 8.14 -13.42
N SER A 616 -34.99 8.53 -14.25
CA SER A 616 -34.93 9.74 -15.06
C SER A 616 -36.19 10.60 -14.93
N SER A 617 -36.04 11.90 -15.13
CA SER A 617 -37.14 12.85 -15.20
C SER A 617 -36.78 14.05 -16.05
N ASN A 618 -37.80 14.62 -16.70
CA ASN A 618 -37.71 15.93 -17.35
C ASN A 618 -38.06 17.09 -16.40
N SER A 619 -38.42 16.82 -15.13
CA SER A 619 -38.72 17.88 -14.17
C SER A 619 -37.45 18.52 -13.57
N LYS A 620 -37.55 19.82 -13.29
CA LYS A 620 -36.56 20.60 -12.54
C LYS A 620 -36.87 20.70 -11.04
N ASP A 621 -37.95 20.07 -10.57
CA ASP A 621 -38.37 20.10 -9.16
C ASP A 621 -37.31 19.44 -8.24
N LEU A 622 -37.15 19.99 -7.04
CA LEU A 622 -36.21 19.49 -6.02
C LEU A 622 -36.61 18.14 -5.38
N ASN A 623 -37.71 17.52 -5.82
CA ASN A 623 -38.42 16.47 -5.11
C ASN A 623 -38.71 15.22 -5.97
N LEU A 624 -37.86 14.85 -6.95
CA LEU A 624 -38.12 13.65 -7.76
C LEU A 624 -38.26 12.39 -6.89
N ILE A 625 -37.33 12.24 -5.93
CA ILE A 625 -37.41 11.25 -4.85
C ILE A 625 -37.56 12.00 -3.54
N TYR A 626 -38.61 11.71 -2.78
CA TYR A 626 -38.85 12.25 -1.44
C TYR A 626 -38.82 11.14 -0.39
N ILE A 627 -37.99 11.31 0.64
CA ILE A 627 -37.86 10.38 1.77
C ILE A 627 -38.36 11.08 3.05
N GLU A 628 -39.41 10.54 3.67
CA GLU A 628 -39.94 10.99 4.96
C GLU A 628 -38.99 10.65 6.12
N ALA A 629 -39.15 11.33 7.26
CA ALA A 629 -38.46 10.97 8.49
C ALA A 629 -38.72 9.49 8.87
N GLY A 630 -37.68 8.80 9.36
CA GLY A 630 -37.71 7.36 9.65
C GLY A 630 -37.59 6.43 8.43
N SER A 631 -37.91 6.91 7.22
CA SER A 631 -37.72 6.16 5.97
C SER A 631 -36.25 6.17 5.49
N THR A 632 -35.91 5.26 4.57
CA THR A 632 -34.52 5.05 4.10
C THR A 632 -34.42 5.01 2.57
N LEU A 633 -33.36 5.62 2.03
CA LEU A 633 -32.89 5.43 0.65
C LEU A 633 -31.49 4.79 0.64
N ARG A 634 -31.29 3.80 -0.24
CA ARG A 634 -29.98 3.24 -0.59
C ARG A 634 -29.78 3.37 -2.10
N ASN A 635 -28.76 4.12 -2.55
CA ASN A 635 -28.46 4.27 -3.98
C ASN A 635 -27.07 3.75 -4.35
N GLU A 636 -27.06 2.93 -5.39
CA GLU A 636 -25.90 2.45 -6.13
C GLU A 636 -25.98 2.80 -7.64
N GLY A 637 -27.16 3.23 -8.13
CA GLY A 637 -27.48 3.48 -9.54
C GLY A 637 -27.41 4.95 -9.99
N ILE A 638 -28.06 5.25 -11.13
CA ILE A 638 -28.04 6.57 -11.77
C ILE A 638 -29.39 7.28 -11.59
N ILE A 639 -29.36 8.52 -11.09
CA ILE A 639 -30.54 9.36 -10.87
C ILE A 639 -30.38 10.69 -11.63
N THR A 640 -31.19 10.89 -12.67
CA THR A 640 -31.34 12.17 -13.38
C THR A 640 -32.53 12.94 -12.78
N GLY A 641 -32.27 13.59 -11.65
CA GLY A 641 -33.22 14.42 -10.91
C GLY A 641 -32.77 14.65 -9.47
N CYS A 642 -33.58 15.38 -8.69
CA CYS A 642 -33.24 15.81 -7.33
C CYS A 642 -33.83 14.88 -6.24
N ILE A 643 -33.12 14.77 -5.12
CA ILE A 643 -33.51 13.98 -3.95
C ILE A 643 -33.77 14.94 -2.77
N SER A 644 -34.85 14.72 -2.02
CA SER A 644 -35.14 15.44 -0.78
C SER A 644 -35.44 14.47 0.36
N SER A 645 -34.73 14.59 1.49
CA SER A 645 -34.81 13.64 2.61
C SER A 645 -34.98 14.31 3.97
N GLY A 646 -36.00 13.89 4.73
CA GLY A 646 -36.00 13.92 6.19
C GLY A 646 -35.59 12.58 6.82
N GLY A 647 -35.49 11.52 6.01
CA GLY A 647 -35.06 10.18 6.42
C GLY A 647 -33.56 9.94 6.23
N ILE A 648 -33.17 8.66 6.24
CA ILE A 648 -31.79 8.21 6.15
C ILE A 648 -31.37 8.03 4.68
N LEU A 649 -30.31 8.71 4.27
CA LEU A 649 -29.68 8.55 2.96
C LEU A 649 -28.41 7.70 3.08
N TYR A 650 -28.33 6.62 2.30
CA TYR A 650 -27.09 5.90 2.00
C TYR A 650 -26.79 6.03 0.51
N LEU A 651 -25.86 6.93 0.15
CA LEU A 651 -25.31 6.96 -1.19
C LEU A 651 -23.99 6.19 -1.16
N THR A 652 -24.04 4.92 -1.56
CA THR A 652 -22.90 3.99 -1.49
C THR A 652 -22.15 3.86 -2.80
N ASN A 653 -22.83 4.07 -3.93
CA ASN A 653 -22.23 4.14 -5.26
C ASN A 653 -23.12 4.96 -6.23
N GLY A 654 -22.70 5.10 -7.49
CA GLY A 654 -23.53 5.64 -8.56
C GLY A 654 -23.43 7.15 -8.75
N THR A 655 -24.42 7.73 -9.44
CA THR A 655 -24.40 9.15 -9.85
C THR A 655 -25.77 9.80 -9.68
N VAL A 656 -25.79 10.99 -9.06
CA VAL A 656 -26.97 11.86 -8.98
C VAL A 656 -26.67 13.15 -9.75
N HIS A 657 -27.40 13.41 -10.82
CA HIS A 657 -27.18 14.62 -11.63
C HIS A 657 -27.85 15.86 -11.01
N GLY A 658 -28.97 15.69 -10.30
CA GLY A 658 -29.65 16.77 -9.58
C GLY A 658 -29.03 17.09 -8.21
N GLN A 659 -29.75 17.91 -7.43
CA GLN A 659 -29.37 18.27 -6.05
C GLN A 659 -29.79 17.16 -5.08
N VAL A 660 -29.02 16.97 -4.00
CA VAL A 660 -29.40 16.12 -2.86
C VAL A 660 -29.62 17.00 -1.63
N SER A 661 -30.87 17.12 -1.19
CA SER A 661 -31.26 17.86 0.02
C SER A 661 -31.48 16.90 1.18
N SER A 662 -30.88 17.18 2.35
CA SER A 662 -31.11 16.40 3.58
C SER A 662 -31.35 17.29 4.81
N SER A 663 -32.33 16.88 5.62
CA SER A 663 -32.50 17.25 7.04
C SER A 663 -32.23 16.05 7.97
N GLY A 664 -32.04 14.85 7.42
CA GLY A 664 -31.77 13.61 8.15
C GLY A 664 -30.33 13.09 8.01
N LEU A 665 -30.08 11.89 8.55
CA LEU A 665 -28.78 11.21 8.50
C LEU A 665 -28.36 10.93 7.04
N PHE A 666 -27.19 11.41 6.64
CA PHE A 666 -26.65 11.20 5.30
C PHE A 666 -25.27 10.51 5.37
N TYR A 667 -25.20 9.29 4.85
CA TYR A 667 -23.97 8.51 4.67
C TYR A 667 -23.52 8.56 3.21
N LEU A 668 -22.22 8.82 2.99
CA LEU A 668 -21.63 9.00 1.66
C LEU A 668 -20.36 8.18 1.48
N SER A 669 -20.26 7.51 0.33
CA SER A 669 -19.12 6.70 -0.11
C SER A 669 -18.32 7.38 -1.21
N GLY A 670 -17.02 7.10 -1.26
CA GLY A 670 -16.04 7.77 -2.10
C GLY A 670 -16.28 7.71 -3.61
N THR A 671 -17.02 6.73 -4.12
CA THR A 671 -17.28 6.57 -5.57
C THR A 671 -18.48 7.38 -6.08
N VAL A 672 -19.30 7.95 -5.19
CA VAL A 672 -20.52 8.67 -5.56
C VAL A 672 -20.20 10.00 -6.23
N LYS A 673 -20.92 10.31 -7.32
CA LYS A 673 -20.87 11.60 -8.02
C LYS A 673 -22.19 12.36 -7.84
N ILE A 674 -22.13 13.63 -7.41
CA ILE A 674 -23.30 14.52 -7.26
C ILE A 674 -22.99 15.82 -8.01
N ASP A 675 -23.65 16.06 -9.15
CA ASP A 675 -23.22 17.12 -10.09
C ASP A 675 -23.70 18.52 -9.71
N THR A 676 -24.95 18.64 -9.24
CA THR A 676 -25.51 19.93 -8.80
C THR A 676 -24.95 20.33 -7.43
N GLY A 677 -24.95 19.40 -6.47
CA GLY A 677 -24.44 19.58 -5.11
C GLY A 677 -25.39 19.04 -4.03
N VAL A 678 -24.99 19.24 -2.78
CA VAL A 678 -25.75 18.87 -1.57
C VAL A 678 -26.28 20.12 -0.87
N TYR A 679 -27.49 20.04 -0.33
CA TYR A 679 -28.02 20.99 0.64
C TYR A 679 -28.25 20.28 1.99
N LEU A 680 -27.63 20.81 3.05
CA LEU A 680 -27.74 20.32 4.42
C LEU A 680 -28.54 21.32 5.25
N SER A 681 -29.67 20.89 5.79
CA SER A 681 -30.59 21.73 6.56
C SER A 681 -30.62 21.35 8.04
N GLY A 682 -30.63 22.36 8.92
CA GLY A 682 -30.62 22.20 10.37
C GLY A 682 -29.36 21.46 10.85
N SER A 683 -29.54 20.36 11.57
CA SER A 683 -28.45 19.53 12.11
C SER A 683 -27.99 18.40 11.18
N ALA A 684 -28.33 18.45 9.88
CA ALA A 684 -27.92 17.44 8.92
C ALA A 684 -26.42 17.56 8.57
N LEU A 685 -25.73 16.42 8.50
CA LEU A 685 -24.31 16.33 8.16
C LEU A 685 -24.01 15.09 7.34
N ILE A 686 -22.91 15.14 6.60
CA ILE A 686 -22.41 14.01 5.80
C ILE A 686 -21.46 13.16 6.65
N THR A 687 -21.78 11.88 6.78
CA THR A 687 -20.92 10.87 7.40
C THR A 687 -20.22 10.09 6.30
N MET A 688 -18.93 10.37 6.10
CA MET A 688 -18.09 9.69 5.11
C MET A 688 -17.68 8.29 5.60
N THR A 689 -17.79 7.29 4.74
CA THR A 689 -17.27 5.93 5.01
C THR A 689 -16.04 5.57 4.17
N SER A 690 -15.61 6.45 3.26
CA SER A 690 -14.39 6.32 2.44
C SER A 690 -14.02 7.66 1.78
N ALA A 691 -12.82 7.78 1.22
CA ALA A 691 -12.30 9.05 0.69
C ALA A 691 -13.01 9.49 -0.62
N PRO A 692 -13.41 10.77 -0.76
CA PRO A 692 -14.18 11.24 -1.92
C PRO A 692 -13.34 11.36 -3.21
N LYS A 693 -13.80 10.70 -4.28
CA LYS A 693 -13.20 10.74 -5.63
C LYS A 693 -13.51 12.04 -6.37
N TYR A 694 -14.70 12.60 -6.18
CA TYR A 694 -15.19 13.80 -6.87
C TYR A 694 -15.30 14.98 -5.90
N LEU A 695 -15.24 16.22 -6.42
CA LEU A 695 -15.51 17.43 -5.64
C LEU A 695 -16.98 17.50 -5.26
N LEU A 696 -17.28 17.87 -4.02
CA LEU A 696 -18.64 17.98 -3.50
C LEU A 696 -18.96 19.42 -3.10
N LYS A 697 -19.91 20.05 -3.82
CA LYS A 697 -20.48 21.35 -3.45
C LYS A 697 -21.47 21.14 -2.31
N ILE A 698 -21.34 21.89 -1.22
CA ILE A 698 -22.25 21.84 -0.07
C ILE A 698 -22.79 23.24 0.22
N LEU A 699 -24.11 23.37 0.18
CA LEU A 699 -24.89 24.48 0.71
C LEU A 699 -25.44 24.07 2.09
N THR A 700 -25.54 25.01 3.03
CA THR A 700 -26.18 24.76 4.33
C THR A 700 -26.75 26.02 4.95
N ASP A 701 -27.79 25.86 5.76
CA ASP A 701 -28.43 26.89 6.59
C ASP A 701 -28.04 26.84 8.08
N GLY A 702 -27.16 25.90 8.47
CA GLY A 702 -26.72 25.70 9.85
C GLY A 702 -25.88 26.86 10.43
N GLU A 703 -25.79 26.93 11.76
CA GLU A 703 -25.09 28.01 12.47
C GLU A 703 -23.56 27.96 12.33
N SER A 704 -22.87 29.05 12.67
CA SER A 704 -21.41 29.10 12.61
C SER A 704 -20.78 28.11 13.57
N SER A 705 -19.78 27.37 13.06
CA SER A 705 -19.13 26.22 13.70
C SER A 705 -19.96 24.93 13.71
N THR A 706 -21.04 24.83 12.92
CA THR A 706 -21.77 23.57 12.70
C THR A 706 -20.90 22.56 11.94
N VAL A 707 -20.91 21.30 12.39
CA VAL A 707 -20.21 20.19 11.73
C VAL A 707 -21.00 19.74 10.51
N ILE A 708 -20.40 19.84 9.32
CA ILE A 708 -21.05 19.46 8.05
C ILE A 708 -20.55 18.15 7.47
N VAL A 709 -19.30 17.74 7.77
CA VAL A 709 -18.72 16.47 7.34
C VAL A 709 -17.91 15.84 8.47
N LYS A 710 -18.08 14.53 8.68
CA LYS A 710 -17.29 13.73 9.63
C LYS A 710 -16.99 12.34 9.08
N GLY A 711 -16.00 11.66 9.66
CA GLY A 711 -15.77 10.23 9.43
C GLY A 711 -16.78 9.32 10.15
N GLY A 712 -17.00 8.11 9.64
CA GLY A 712 -17.85 7.09 10.25
C GLY A 712 -17.45 5.67 9.83
N SER A 713 -17.97 4.65 10.53
CA SER A 713 -17.66 3.23 10.27
C SER A 713 -16.16 2.90 10.22
N GLY A 714 -15.37 3.54 11.08
CA GLY A 714 -13.91 3.37 11.13
C GLY A 714 -13.10 4.26 10.17
N PHE A 715 -13.75 4.95 9.22
CA PHE A 715 -13.07 5.93 8.37
C PHE A 715 -12.71 7.18 9.18
N VAL A 716 -11.42 7.49 9.26
CA VAL A 716 -10.91 8.73 9.86
C VAL A 716 -10.71 9.77 8.77
N LEU A 717 -11.36 10.91 8.91
CA LEU A 717 -11.20 12.04 8.00
C LEU A 717 -9.84 12.72 8.27
N SER A 718 -9.15 13.20 7.22
CA SER A 718 -7.91 13.98 7.31
C SER A 718 -8.05 15.36 6.67
N GLN A 719 -7.21 16.31 7.09
CA GLN A 719 -7.21 17.70 6.60
C GLN A 719 -7.02 17.79 5.08
N SER A 720 -6.27 16.85 4.48
CA SER A 720 -6.07 16.71 3.03
C SER A 720 -7.34 16.44 2.22
N TYR A 721 -8.48 16.16 2.86
CA TYR A 721 -9.78 16.06 2.19
C TYR A 721 -10.56 17.39 2.18
N LEU A 722 -10.11 18.45 2.85
CA LEU A 722 -10.81 19.74 2.88
C LEU A 722 -11.06 20.29 1.46
N ASP A 723 -10.03 20.22 0.61
CA ASP A 723 -10.08 20.66 -0.80
C ASP A 723 -11.03 19.84 -1.70
N LYS A 724 -11.64 18.77 -1.16
CA LYS A 724 -12.69 17.99 -1.83
C LYS A 724 -14.09 18.56 -1.58
N PHE A 725 -14.26 19.52 -0.67
CA PHE A 725 -15.54 20.09 -0.29
C PHE A 725 -15.57 21.59 -0.59
N VAL A 726 -16.53 22.03 -1.41
CA VAL A 726 -16.68 23.42 -1.83
C VAL A 726 -17.85 24.05 -1.09
N CYS A 727 -17.59 25.06 -0.27
CA CYS A 727 -18.65 25.86 0.34
C CYS A 727 -19.31 26.73 -0.72
N VAL A 728 -20.63 26.63 -0.83
CA VAL A 728 -21.45 27.50 -1.70
C VAL A 728 -22.47 28.32 -0.91
N THR A 729 -22.35 28.41 0.41
CA THR A 729 -23.15 29.31 1.26
C THR A 729 -22.51 30.70 1.31
N GLU A 730 -23.25 31.74 0.94
CA GLU A 730 -22.73 33.12 0.84
C GLU A 730 -22.21 33.68 2.17
N ASN A 731 -20.95 34.12 2.20
CA ASN A 731 -20.23 34.63 3.38
C ASN A 731 -19.86 33.54 4.42
N TRP A 732 -19.69 32.29 4.00
CA TRP A 732 -19.18 31.21 4.84
C TRP A 732 -18.01 30.49 4.17
N GLN A 733 -17.23 29.79 4.98
CA GLN A 733 -16.13 28.94 4.53
C GLN A 733 -16.10 27.63 5.32
N PHE A 734 -15.41 26.62 4.79
CA PHE A 734 -15.16 25.37 5.49
C PHE A 734 -13.80 25.40 6.17
N ILE A 735 -13.75 24.94 7.42
CA ILE A 735 -12.52 24.83 8.21
C ILE A 735 -12.34 23.40 8.73
N TRP A 736 -11.08 23.05 8.94
CA TRP A 736 -10.67 21.81 9.58
C TRP A 736 -10.71 21.93 11.11
N SER A 737 -11.32 20.97 11.80
CA SER A 737 -11.21 20.85 13.26
C SER A 737 -11.47 19.43 13.74
N ASN A 738 -10.64 18.88 14.62
CA ASN A 738 -10.89 17.64 15.37
C ASN A 738 -11.42 16.45 14.53
N ASN A 739 -10.77 16.17 13.40
CA ASN A 739 -11.14 15.10 12.44
C ASN A 739 -12.52 15.28 11.77
N GLN A 740 -12.97 16.54 11.67
CA GLN A 740 -14.26 16.97 11.12
C GLN A 740 -14.08 18.24 10.27
N ILE A 741 -15.06 18.53 9.42
CA ILE A 741 -15.15 19.79 8.69
C ILE A 741 -16.36 20.57 9.21
N LEU A 742 -16.10 21.81 9.62
CA LEU A 742 -17.09 22.73 10.16
C LEU A 742 -17.31 23.87 9.16
N VAL A 743 -18.55 24.37 9.08
CA VAL A 743 -18.89 25.59 8.34
C VAL A 743 -18.82 26.79 9.30
N VAL A 744 -18.13 27.87 8.90
CA VAL A 744 -18.02 29.08 9.74
C VAL A 744 -18.32 30.34 8.94
N LYS A 745 -18.99 31.29 9.60
CA LYS A 745 -19.39 32.57 9.01
C LYS A 745 -18.21 33.54 8.99
N ILE A 746 -17.97 34.17 7.84
CA ILE A 746 -16.91 35.17 7.66
C ILE A 746 -17.36 36.47 8.34
N GLN A 747 -16.63 36.89 9.37
CA GLN A 747 -16.86 38.19 10.03
C GLN A 747 -16.08 39.29 9.30
N SER A 748 -16.77 40.05 8.45
CA SER A 748 -16.25 41.29 7.88
C SER A 748 -16.20 42.40 8.94
N THR A 749 -15.02 42.63 9.52
CA THR A 749 -14.74 43.85 10.28
C THR A 749 -14.52 44.99 9.29
N ASN A 750 -15.26 46.10 9.44
CA ASN A 750 -15.03 47.32 8.65
C ASN A 750 -14.39 48.41 9.53
N TYR A 751 -13.46 49.16 8.94
CA TYR A 751 -12.72 50.24 9.58
C TYR A 751 -12.94 51.58 8.86
N LYS A 752 -12.60 52.67 9.53
CA LYS A 752 -12.70 54.04 9.00
C LYS A 752 -11.35 54.76 8.96
N VAL A 753 -11.19 55.60 7.95
CA VAL A 753 -10.11 56.59 7.82
C VAL A 753 -10.70 57.97 8.13
N THR A 754 -10.02 58.72 9.00
CA THR A 754 -10.42 60.05 9.46
C THR A 754 -9.25 61.02 9.38
N TRP A 755 -9.50 62.32 9.38
CA TRP A 755 -8.48 63.36 9.29
C TRP A 755 -8.87 64.64 10.03
N ASN A 756 -7.88 65.47 10.38
CA ASN A 756 -8.14 66.82 10.87
C ASN A 756 -8.68 67.73 9.76
N ILE A 757 -9.64 68.59 10.12
CA ILE A 757 -10.21 69.58 9.21
C ILE A 757 -9.33 70.85 9.25
N LEU A 758 -8.84 71.29 8.10
CA LEU A 758 -8.10 72.53 7.92
C LEU A 758 -8.82 73.45 6.93
N SER A 759 -8.83 74.75 7.21
CA SER A 759 -9.39 75.75 6.29
C SER A 759 -8.63 75.76 4.96
N GLY A 760 -9.35 75.79 3.84
CA GLY A 760 -8.77 75.74 2.50
C GLY A 760 -8.29 74.35 2.03
N VAL A 761 -8.47 73.29 2.82
CA VAL A 761 -8.09 71.92 2.47
C VAL A 761 -9.34 71.07 2.25
N THR A 762 -9.38 70.27 1.18
CA THR A 762 -10.45 69.28 0.94
C THR A 762 -9.86 67.92 0.57
N VAL A 763 -10.15 66.91 1.39
CA VAL A 763 -9.84 65.51 1.11
C VAL A 763 -10.98 64.88 0.32
N LYS A 764 -10.69 64.14 -0.74
CA LYS A 764 -11.68 63.44 -1.57
C LYS A 764 -11.30 61.96 -1.71
N PRO A 765 -12.15 61.01 -1.29
CA PRO A 765 -12.00 59.61 -1.67
C PRO A 765 -12.00 59.44 -3.18
N GLU A 766 -11.16 58.54 -3.70
CA GLU A 766 -11.18 58.18 -5.11
C GLU A 766 -12.40 57.30 -5.46
N SER A 767 -12.78 57.27 -6.74
CA SER A 767 -13.98 56.56 -7.19
C SER A 767 -13.96 55.09 -6.78
N GLY A 768 -15.01 54.64 -6.09
CA GLY A 768 -15.13 53.29 -5.53
C GLY A 768 -14.63 53.12 -4.08
N TYR A 769 -13.93 54.10 -3.51
CA TYR A 769 -13.45 54.05 -2.12
C TYR A 769 -14.34 54.85 -1.16
N ASN A 770 -14.63 54.30 0.02
CA ASN A 770 -15.41 54.97 1.06
C ASN A 770 -14.63 55.03 2.39
N ALA A 771 -14.32 56.24 2.83
CA ALA A 771 -13.55 56.50 4.06
C ALA A 771 -14.19 55.95 5.34
N THR A 772 -15.52 55.75 5.38
CA THR A 772 -16.24 55.32 6.60
C THR A 772 -16.50 53.82 6.69
N SER A 773 -16.12 53.02 5.69
CA SER A 773 -16.41 51.58 5.66
C SER A 773 -15.45 50.82 4.72
N ILE A 774 -14.18 50.70 5.10
CA ILE A 774 -13.20 49.83 4.42
C ILE A 774 -13.21 48.45 5.08
N VAL A 775 -13.36 47.38 4.29
CA VAL A 775 -13.27 46.00 4.78
C VAL A 775 -11.84 45.71 5.24
N LYS A 776 -11.67 45.00 6.36
CA LYS A 776 -10.38 44.57 6.90
C LYS A 776 -9.47 43.95 5.83
N GLY A 777 -8.27 44.52 5.68
CA GLY A 777 -7.28 44.15 4.67
C GLY A 777 -7.45 44.82 3.31
N GLY A 778 -8.49 45.62 3.11
CA GLY A 778 -8.67 46.47 1.93
C GLY A 778 -7.88 47.77 2.00
N ASP A 779 -7.69 48.39 0.84
CA ASP A 779 -7.00 49.67 0.68
C ASP A 779 -7.97 50.86 0.77
N PHE A 780 -7.44 52.07 1.01
CA PHE A 780 -8.16 53.34 0.87
C PHE A 780 -7.36 54.34 0.03
N LYS A 781 -7.99 54.95 -0.97
CA LYS A 781 -7.37 55.94 -1.86
C LYS A 781 -8.08 57.28 -1.83
N PHE A 782 -7.31 58.36 -1.82
CA PHE A 782 -7.83 59.72 -1.78
C PHE A 782 -6.86 60.75 -2.39
N THR A 783 -7.42 61.85 -2.87
CA THR A 783 -6.70 63.07 -3.27
C THR A 783 -6.94 64.21 -2.27
N ILE A 784 -6.04 65.20 -2.25
CA ILE A 784 -6.19 66.43 -1.45
C ILE A 784 -6.09 67.66 -2.34
N VAL A 785 -7.08 68.54 -2.23
CA VAL A 785 -7.07 69.89 -2.82
C VAL A 785 -6.64 70.91 -1.76
N PHE A 786 -5.68 71.77 -2.10
CA PHE A 786 -5.10 72.79 -1.22
C PHE A 786 -4.57 73.99 -2.05
N PRO A 787 -4.28 75.17 -1.44
CA PRO A 787 -3.81 76.35 -2.16
C PRO A 787 -2.43 76.17 -2.82
N SER A 788 -2.23 76.74 -4.01
CA SER A 788 -1.06 76.48 -4.87
C SER A 788 0.23 77.14 -4.41
N ASP A 789 0.16 78.16 -3.56
CA ASP A 789 1.26 78.80 -2.83
C ASP A 789 1.77 77.95 -1.65
N LYS A 790 0.96 76.99 -1.19
CA LYS A 790 1.29 76.09 -0.08
C LYS A 790 1.79 74.73 -0.57
N LYS A 791 2.35 73.99 0.38
CA LYS A 791 2.83 72.61 0.27
C LYS A 791 2.17 71.79 1.37
N VAL A 792 1.51 70.69 1.01
CA VAL A 792 0.81 69.82 1.96
C VAL A 792 1.72 68.71 2.49
N ILE A 793 1.58 68.38 3.76
CA ILE A 793 2.21 67.23 4.42
C ILE A 793 1.08 66.38 5.02
N VAL A 794 1.08 65.08 4.74
CA VAL A 794 0.11 64.11 5.29
C VAL A 794 0.86 63.10 6.12
N LYS A 795 0.35 62.78 7.31
CA LYS A 795 0.92 61.78 8.22
C LYS A 795 -0.10 60.79 8.74
N GLN A 796 0.32 59.54 8.90
CA GLN A 796 -0.34 58.54 9.75
C GLN A 796 0.51 58.36 11.01
N GLY A 797 0.07 58.94 12.12
CA GLY A 797 0.90 59.06 13.33
C GLY A 797 2.20 59.83 13.05
N SER A 798 3.34 59.17 13.22
CA SER A 798 4.67 59.74 12.92
C SER A 798 5.08 59.64 11.44
N ILE A 799 4.51 58.71 10.68
CA ILE A 799 4.91 58.37 9.31
C ILE A 799 4.34 59.40 8.33
N VAL A 800 5.19 59.99 7.49
CA VAL A 800 4.75 60.84 6.36
C VAL A 800 4.33 59.95 5.20
N ILE A 801 3.18 60.26 4.59
CA ILE A 801 2.66 59.58 3.40
C ILE A 801 2.86 60.49 2.20
N THR A 802 3.41 59.95 1.11
CA THR A 802 3.57 60.63 -0.18
C THR A 802 2.49 60.20 -1.17
N THR A 803 2.22 61.02 -2.18
CA THR A 803 1.35 60.65 -3.30
C THR A 803 2.07 59.74 -4.30
N ASP A 804 1.30 59.12 -5.19
CA ASP A 804 1.80 58.67 -6.49
C ASP A 804 2.07 59.86 -7.45
N ILE A 805 2.43 59.54 -8.70
CA ILE A 805 2.69 60.50 -9.79
C ILE A 805 1.45 61.32 -10.20
N ASN A 806 0.24 60.87 -9.84
CA ASN A 806 -1.03 61.51 -10.18
C ASN A 806 -1.57 62.37 -9.01
N GLY A 807 -0.88 62.42 -7.88
CA GLY A 807 -1.32 63.14 -6.68
C GLY A 807 -2.24 62.34 -5.76
N VAL A 808 -2.38 61.03 -5.97
CA VAL A 808 -3.23 60.14 -5.17
C VAL A 808 -2.45 59.58 -3.98
N TYR A 809 -2.99 59.70 -2.78
CA TYR A 809 -2.52 58.99 -1.59
C TYR A 809 -3.19 57.61 -1.51
N THR A 810 -2.43 56.56 -1.20
CA THR A 810 -2.96 55.22 -0.92
C THR A 810 -2.55 54.76 0.47
N LEU A 811 -3.53 54.33 1.27
CA LEU A 811 -3.34 53.53 2.46
C LEU A 811 -3.59 52.06 2.09
N TYR A 812 -2.60 51.20 2.33
CA TYR A 812 -2.70 49.78 1.98
C TYR A 812 -3.11 48.93 3.18
N ASN A 813 -3.83 47.84 2.92
CA ASN A 813 -4.05 46.73 3.88
C ASN A 813 -4.54 47.21 5.27
N ILE A 814 -5.70 47.87 5.32
CA ILE A 814 -6.19 48.52 6.54
C ILE A 814 -6.68 47.47 7.56
N GLN A 815 -5.96 47.36 8.69
CA GLN A 815 -6.21 46.39 9.78
C GLN A 815 -6.83 47.01 11.04
N ALA A 816 -7.02 48.33 11.10
CA ALA A 816 -7.64 49.08 12.18
C ALA A 816 -8.09 50.47 11.69
N ASP A 817 -8.84 51.21 12.51
CA ASP A 817 -9.17 52.62 12.23
C ASP A 817 -7.91 53.49 12.14
N ILE A 818 -7.91 54.46 11.21
CA ILE A 818 -6.78 55.35 10.93
C ILE A 818 -7.18 56.82 11.14
N LEU A 819 -6.32 57.58 11.81
CA LEU A 819 -6.38 59.04 11.87
C LEU A 819 -5.16 59.63 11.15
N LEU A 820 -5.44 60.46 10.14
CA LEU A 820 -4.45 61.22 9.39
C LEU A 820 -4.29 62.62 9.95
N THR A 821 -3.06 63.10 10.00
CA THR A 821 -2.71 64.50 10.32
C THR A 821 -2.19 65.18 9.07
N ILE A 822 -2.96 66.14 8.57
CA ILE A 822 -2.65 66.99 7.42
C ILE A 822 -2.11 68.33 7.94
N THR A 823 -1.16 68.93 7.24
CA THR A 823 -0.56 70.24 7.56
C THR A 823 -0.20 70.97 6.28
N LEU A 824 -0.29 72.31 6.27
CA LEU A 824 0.17 73.17 5.17
C LEU A 824 1.41 73.97 5.62
N VAL A 825 2.36 74.15 4.71
CA VAL A 825 3.52 75.07 4.86
C VAL A 825 3.67 75.92 3.60
N ASP A 826 4.35 77.05 3.70
CA ASP A 826 4.64 77.94 2.56
C ASP A 826 5.75 77.40 1.66
N LYS A 827 5.64 77.65 0.35
CA LYS A 827 6.69 77.40 -0.64
C LYS A 827 7.76 78.49 -0.60
N ILE A 828 9.03 78.09 -0.71
CA ILE A 828 10.16 79.04 -0.77
C ILE A 828 10.61 79.32 -2.22
N ARG A 829 11.65 80.15 -2.40
CA ARG A 829 12.23 80.49 -3.71
C ARG A 829 13.72 80.19 -3.75
N TYR A 830 14.22 79.93 -4.96
CA TYR A 830 15.57 79.47 -5.23
C TYR A 830 16.23 80.20 -6.41
N THR A 831 17.56 80.14 -6.48
CA THR A 831 18.38 80.69 -7.58
C THR A 831 18.94 79.59 -8.48
N VAL A 832 19.20 79.92 -9.75
CA VAL A 832 19.91 79.08 -10.72
C VAL A 832 21.12 79.86 -11.25
N THR A 833 22.34 79.43 -10.93
CA THR A 833 23.57 80.07 -11.39
C THR A 833 23.99 79.50 -12.74
N LEU A 834 24.15 80.36 -13.77
CA LEU A 834 24.62 79.96 -15.11
C LEU A 834 26.12 80.27 -15.28
N PRO A 835 26.92 79.39 -15.93
CA PRO A 835 28.35 79.57 -16.12
C PRO A 835 28.69 80.29 -17.43
N SER A 836 29.97 80.64 -17.61
CA SER A 836 30.55 81.05 -18.89
C SER A 836 31.51 79.97 -19.42
N GLN A 837 31.37 79.55 -20.68
CA GLN A 837 32.22 78.52 -21.30
C GLN A 837 32.83 79.01 -22.61
N THR A 838 34.15 78.83 -22.77
CA THR A 838 34.87 79.14 -24.01
C THR A 838 34.31 78.34 -25.18
N GLY A 839 34.04 79.01 -26.31
CA GLY A 839 33.43 78.41 -27.50
C GLY A 839 31.90 78.41 -27.51
N PHE A 840 31.21 78.86 -26.46
CA PHE A 840 29.75 78.80 -26.35
C PHE A 840 29.13 80.13 -25.86
N GLU A 841 27.84 80.34 -26.14
CA GLU A 841 27.00 81.38 -25.56
C GLU A 841 25.93 80.73 -24.67
N ILE A 842 25.76 81.22 -23.44
CA ILE A 842 24.91 80.62 -22.39
C ILE A 842 24.07 81.73 -21.75
N LYS A 843 22.73 81.58 -21.70
CA LYS A 843 21.83 82.55 -21.08
C LYS A 843 20.45 81.96 -20.76
N ALA A 844 19.74 82.56 -19.80
CA ALA A 844 18.34 82.25 -19.53
C ALA A 844 17.46 82.48 -20.77
N VAL A 845 16.37 81.72 -20.89
CA VAL A 845 15.35 81.94 -21.92
C VAL A 845 14.45 83.10 -21.49
N GLU A 846 13.99 83.89 -22.45
CA GLU A 846 13.08 85.01 -22.21
C GLU A 846 11.82 84.56 -21.43
N GLY A 847 11.45 85.35 -20.42
CA GLY A 847 10.40 85.00 -19.45
C GLY A 847 10.85 84.20 -18.22
N TYR A 848 12.11 83.72 -18.17
CA TYR A 848 12.67 83.02 -17.01
C TYR A 848 13.75 83.84 -16.30
N ASP A 849 13.54 84.12 -15.01
CA ASP A 849 14.53 84.79 -14.15
C ASP A 849 15.35 83.76 -13.35
N ALA A 850 16.65 83.77 -13.58
CA ALA A 850 17.61 82.88 -12.92
C ALA A 850 17.81 83.24 -11.43
N SER A 851 17.44 84.45 -11.00
CA SER A 851 17.57 84.92 -9.62
C SER A 851 16.35 84.65 -8.73
N SER A 852 15.22 84.21 -9.29
CA SER A 852 13.99 83.96 -8.52
C SER A 852 13.09 82.89 -9.18
N VAL A 853 13.40 81.61 -8.95
CA VAL A 853 12.52 80.47 -9.29
C VAL A 853 11.70 80.06 -8.07
N MET A 854 10.40 79.75 -8.24
CA MET A 854 9.55 79.27 -7.14
C MET A 854 9.81 77.78 -6.85
N GLU A 855 9.68 77.35 -5.59
CA GLU A 855 9.74 75.92 -5.23
C GLU A 855 8.74 75.09 -6.05
N GLY A 856 9.29 74.16 -6.83
CA GLY A 856 8.56 73.26 -7.73
C GLY A 856 8.18 73.86 -9.09
N ALA A 857 8.68 75.05 -9.45
CA ALA A 857 8.57 75.59 -10.80
C ALA A 857 9.76 75.20 -11.69
N ASP A 858 9.57 75.25 -13.01
CA ASP A 858 10.60 74.97 -14.00
C ASP A 858 11.43 76.22 -14.33
N PHE A 859 12.68 76.03 -14.75
CA PHE A 859 13.57 77.08 -15.26
C PHE A 859 14.23 76.69 -16.59
N LYS A 860 14.42 77.64 -17.51
CA LYS A 860 14.94 77.38 -18.87
C LYS A 860 16.10 78.30 -19.27
N PHE A 861 17.10 77.72 -19.91
CA PHE A 861 18.27 78.43 -20.45
C PHE A 861 18.75 77.79 -21.76
N SER A 862 19.40 78.57 -22.63
CA SER A 862 19.93 78.10 -23.92
C SER A 862 21.45 78.07 -23.92
N ILE A 863 22.04 77.10 -24.62
CA ILE A 863 23.48 77.03 -24.91
C ILE A 863 23.67 76.94 -26.42
N LYS A 864 24.52 77.77 -27.02
CA LYS A 864 24.82 77.73 -28.46
C LYS A 864 26.32 77.66 -28.74
N PRO A 865 26.81 76.75 -29.60
CA PRO A 865 28.20 76.77 -30.04
C PRO A 865 28.49 78.01 -30.86
N LYS A 866 29.73 78.50 -30.75
CA LYS A 866 30.36 79.42 -31.69
C LYS A 866 31.06 78.60 -32.78
N THR A 867 31.34 79.22 -33.92
CA THR A 867 31.90 78.56 -35.10
C THR A 867 33.20 77.81 -34.79
N GLY A 868 33.28 76.54 -35.18
CA GLY A 868 34.42 75.64 -34.94
C GLY A 868 34.27 74.70 -33.73
N TYR A 869 33.13 74.71 -33.03
CA TYR A 869 32.84 73.85 -31.86
C TYR A 869 31.57 72.99 -32.03
N GLU A 870 30.98 72.95 -33.22
CA GLU A 870 29.66 72.36 -33.50
C GLU A 870 29.61 70.83 -33.36
N GLN A 871 30.76 70.14 -33.44
CA GLN A 871 30.86 68.68 -33.29
C GLN A 871 31.31 68.23 -31.89
N ASN A 872 31.51 69.16 -30.95
CA ASN A 872 31.89 68.82 -29.59
C ASN A 872 30.65 68.42 -28.77
N VAL A 873 30.72 67.33 -28.01
CA VAL A 873 29.64 66.90 -27.13
C VAL A 873 29.57 67.84 -25.93
N VAL A 874 28.48 68.59 -25.83
CA VAL A 874 28.18 69.48 -24.69
C VAL A 874 27.38 68.70 -23.65
N ARG A 875 28.02 68.41 -22.52
CA ARG A 875 27.38 67.82 -21.34
C ARG A 875 27.06 68.93 -20.35
N VAL A 876 25.82 68.98 -19.87
CA VAL A 876 25.31 70.09 -19.05
C VAL A 876 24.83 69.52 -17.74
N PHE A 877 25.45 69.94 -16.66
CA PHE A 877 25.19 69.42 -15.33
C PHE A 877 24.53 70.48 -14.46
N VAL A 878 23.60 70.06 -13.60
CA VAL A 878 22.90 70.92 -12.65
C VAL A 878 23.11 70.31 -11.27
N ASN A 879 23.84 70.98 -10.38
CA ASN A 879 24.36 70.40 -9.14
C ASN A 879 24.97 68.99 -9.37
N ASN A 880 25.82 68.88 -10.39
CA ASN A 880 26.48 67.65 -10.87
C ASN A 880 25.57 66.57 -11.51
N ALA A 881 24.25 66.75 -11.63
CA ALA A 881 23.37 65.85 -12.36
C ALA A 881 23.27 66.22 -13.85
N LEU A 882 23.53 65.29 -14.77
CA LEU A 882 23.50 65.53 -16.22
C LEU A 882 22.07 65.75 -16.73
N ILE A 883 21.87 66.81 -17.52
CA ILE A 883 20.63 67.11 -18.23
C ILE A 883 20.87 67.25 -19.74
N THR A 884 19.84 66.93 -20.53
CA THR A 884 19.84 67.05 -21.99
C THR A 884 19.09 68.30 -22.45
N ALA A 885 19.36 68.73 -23.69
CA ALA A 885 18.55 69.76 -24.33
C ALA A 885 17.20 69.18 -24.77
N GLY A 886 16.17 70.02 -24.76
CA GLY A 886 15.02 69.85 -25.64
C GLY A 886 15.35 70.31 -27.08
N SER A 887 14.34 70.77 -27.81
CA SER A 887 14.53 71.34 -29.14
C SER A 887 15.40 72.62 -29.11
N GLY A 888 16.24 72.79 -30.13
CA GLY A 888 16.96 74.05 -30.39
C GLY A 888 18.03 74.44 -29.36
N SER A 889 18.64 73.46 -28.68
CA SER A 889 19.69 73.66 -27.66
C SER A 889 19.22 74.47 -26.42
N VAL A 890 17.92 74.38 -26.11
CA VAL A 890 17.33 74.88 -24.87
C VAL A 890 17.25 73.75 -23.84
N TYR A 891 17.76 74.01 -22.65
CA TYR A 891 17.76 73.11 -21.50
C TYR A 891 16.68 73.55 -20.52
N THR A 892 15.93 72.58 -19.99
CA THR A 892 14.89 72.80 -18.97
C THR A 892 15.27 72.09 -17.69
N ILE A 893 15.37 72.83 -16.60
CA ILE A 893 15.41 72.29 -15.25
C ILE A 893 13.97 72.23 -14.77
N ILE A 894 13.43 71.02 -14.58
CA ILE A 894 12.06 70.85 -14.07
C ILE A 894 12.04 70.91 -12.54
N ASN A 895 10.93 71.38 -11.95
CA ASN A 895 10.63 71.22 -10.51
C ASN A 895 11.80 71.63 -9.59
N VAL A 896 12.21 72.91 -9.62
CA VAL A 896 13.35 73.41 -8.83
C VAL A 896 13.05 73.39 -7.32
N GLN A 897 13.77 72.57 -6.56
CA GLN A 897 13.59 72.38 -5.11
C GLN A 897 14.83 72.74 -4.26
N ALA A 898 15.82 73.42 -4.83
CA ALA A 898 17.01 73.93 -4.14
C ALA A 898 17.65 75.06 -4.97
N ASN A 899 18.63 75.78 -4.41
CA ASN A 899 19.52 76.60 -5.23
C ASN A 899 20.40 75.70 -6.09
N LEU A 900 20.50 76.01 -7.39
CA LEU A 900 21.16 75.17 -8.38
C LEU A 900 22.32 75.91 -9.06
N ILE A 901 23.39 75.19 -9.36
CA ILE A 901 24.53 75.67 -10.15
C ILE A 901 24.60 74.82 -11.41
N VAL A 902 24.56 75.50 -12.56
CA VAL A 902 24.80 74.87 -13.86
C VAL A 902 26.30 74.85 -14.13
N LYS A 903 26.82 73.69 -14.54
CA LYS A 903 28.19 73.48 -15.04
C LYS A 903 28.09 72.91 -16.45
N ILE A 904 29.01 73.29 -17.33
CA ILE A 904 29.06 72.76 -18.70
C ILE A 904 30.43 72.14 -18.93
N GLU A 905 30.45 70.95 -19.51
CA GLU A 905 31.65 70.23 -19.92
C GLU A 905 31.57 69.94 -21.41
N VAL A 906 32.70 70.04 -22.11
CA VAL A 906 32.76 69.95 -23.58
C VAL A 906 33.80 68.90 -23.94
N THR A 907 33.39 67.83 -24.62
CA THR A 907 34.23 66.63 -24.85
C THR A 907 34.09 66.09 -26.29
N PRO A 908 35.14 65.48 -26.87
CA PRO A 908 35.01 64.61 -28.05
C PRO A 908 34.20 63.33 -27.73
N PRO A 909 33.55 62.67 -28.73
CA PRO A 909 32.54 61.62 -28.50
C PRO A 909 33.05 60.17 -28.31
N THR A 910 32.43 59.37 -27.42
CA THR A 910 32.48 57.86 -27.36
C THR A 910 31.36 57.24 -26.44
N ILE A 911 31.43 55.93 -26.07
CA ILE A 911 30.36 54.85 -26.03
C ILE A 911 30.54 53.88 -24.78
N GLU A 912 29.66 53.03 -24.17
CA GLU A 912 28.28 52.41 -24.34
C GLU A 912 27.67 51.86 -22.98
N GLU A 913 26.47 51.19 -22.97
CA GLU A 913 25.87 50.43 -21.81
C GLU A 913 25.16 49.07 -22.20
N LEU A 914 24.81 48.17 -21.24
CA LEU A 914 24.38 46.74 -21.43
C LEU A 914 23.25 46.22 -20.48
N PHE A 915 22.59 45.08 -20.83
CA PHE A 915 21.61 44.30 -20.04
C PHE A 915 22.10 42.87 -19.63
N TYR A 916 21.33 42.15 -18.79
CA TYR A 916 21.70 40.85 -18.19
C TYR A 916 20.76 39.65 -18.53
N ILE A 917 21.31 38.43 -18.44
CA ILE A 917 20.60 37.14 -18.55
C ILE A 917 20.88 36.31 -17.29
N VAL A 918 19.85 35.70 -16.73
CA VAL A 918 19.91 34.78 -15.58
C VAL A 918 19.30 33.45 -16.00
N TRP A 919 19.90 32.33 -15.60
CA TRP A 919 19.37 31.00 -15.89
C TRP A 919 19.64 30.00 -14.78
N ASN A 920 18.72 29.04 -14.61
CA ASN A 920 18.83 27.89 -13.72
C ASN A 920 18.42 26.62 -14.49
N ALA A 921 19.06 25.49 -14.16
CA ALA A 921 18.76 24.20 -14.74
C ALA A 921 18.68 23.12 -13.66
N GLU A 922 17.87 22.09 -13.90
CA GLU A 922 17.92 20.85 -13.11
C GLU A 922 19.24 20.09 -13.35
N GLU A 923 19.59 19.22 -12.41
CA GLU A 923 20.85 18.47 -12.42
C GLU A 923 20.98 17.63 -13.69
N GLY A 924 22.13 17.73 -14.37
CA GLY A 924 22.39 17.06 -15.65
C GLY A 924 22.05 17.87 -16.91
N ALA A 925 21.47 19.07 -16.81
CA ALA A 925 21.29 20.00 -17.94
C ALA A 925 22.24 21.20 -17.87
N THR A 926 22.73 21.68 -19.03
CA THR A 926 23.57 22.89 -19.14
C THR A 926 23.16 23.75 -20.32
N LEU A 927 22.98 25.06 -20.09
CA LEU A 927 22.80 26.06 -21.15
C LEU A 927 24.15 26.47 -21.74
N ILE A 928 24.26 26.40 -23.07
CA ILE A 928 25.44 26.85 -23.83
C ILE A 928 25.00 27.94 -24.81
N PRO A 929 25.54 29.17 -24.72
CA PRO A 929 25.21 30.24 -25.67
C PRO A 929 25.80 29.92 -27.05
N GLU A 930 25.13 30.42 -28.09
CA GLU A 930 25.66 30.37 -29.46
C GLU A 930 26.89 31.28 -29.62
N SER A 931 27.70 31.00 -30.64
CA SER A 931 28.93 31.76 -30.90
C SER A 931 28.63 33.25 -31.10
N GLY A 932 29.24 34.09 -30.26
CA GLY A 932 29.06 35.55 -30.25
C GLY A 932 28.18 36.11 -29.13
N TYR A 933 27.45 35.26 -28.38
CA TYR A 933 26.58 35.70 -27.28
C TYR A 933 27.21 35.44 -25.90
N ASP A 934 27.06 36.38 -24.95
CA ASP A 934 27.44 36.17 -23.54
C ASP A 934 26.26 35.53 -22.79
N LYS A 935 26.48 34.38 -22.16
CA LYS A 935 25.46 33.64 -21.39
C LYS A 935 24.80 34.43 -20.24
N ASN A 936 25.39 35.56 -19.85
CA ASN A 936 24.96 36.41 -18.76
C ASN A 936 24.57 37.84 -19.20
N LYS A 937 24.79 38.25 -20.47
CA LYS A 937 24.66 39.66 -20.91
C LYS A 937 24.30 39.83 -22.39
N VAL A 938 23.67 40.96 -22.72
CA VAL A 938 23.26 41.33 -24.10
C VAL A 938 23.14 42.85 -24.25
N LYS A 939 23.30 43.40 -25.46
CA LYS A 939 23.06 44.85 -25.70
C LYS A 939 21.56 45.18 -25.78
N PRO A 940 21.17 46.44 -25.51
CA PRO A 940 19.80 46.91 -25.73
C PRO A 940 19.30 46.71 -27.17
N GLY A 941 18.37 45.76 -27.34
CA GLY A 941 17.74 45.44 -28.62
C GLY A 941 18.41 44.33 -29.43
N GLU A 942 19.50 43.72 -28.95
CA GLU A 942 20.08 42.51 -29.54
C GLU A 942 19.32 41.24 -29.11
N ASP A 943 19.56 40.15 -29.85
CA ASP A 943 19.02 38.82 -29.54
C ASP A 943 19.94 38.08 -28.54
N PHE A 944 19.46 36.98 -27.97
CA PHE A 944 20.27 35.97 -27.28
C PHE A 944 19.90 34.58 -27.79
N LYS A 945 20.90 33.76 -28.12
CA LYS A 945 20.70 32.40 -28.66
C LYS A 945 21.52 31.38 -27.89
N PHE A 946 20.94 30.20 -27.67
CA PHE A 946 21.57 29.12 -26.91
C PHE A 946 21.00 27.75 -27.27
N HIS A 947 21.75 26.69 -27.01
CA HIS A 947 21.27 25.32 -26.97
C HIS A 947 21.42 24.74 -25.56
N ILE A 948 20.73 23.62 -25.29
CA ILE A 948 20.85 22.87 -24.03
C ILE A 948 21.58 21.56 -24.31
N VAL A 949 22.56 21.21 -23.49
CA VAL A 949 23.23 19.92 -23.49
C VAL A 949 22.84 19.14 -22.23
N SER A 950 22.37 17.91 -22.39
CA SER A 950 22.21 16.94 -21.30
C SER A 950 23.53 16.19 -21.08
N ASP A 951 23.76 15.71 -19.86
CA ASP A 951 24.85 14.77 -19.57
C ASP A 951 24.61 13.37 -20.18
N ALA A 952 25.47 12.41 -19.79
CA ALA A 952 25.41 11.03 -20.27
C ALA A 952 24.34 10.15 -19.60
N LEU A 953 23.81 10.54 -18.44
CA LEU A 953 22.77 9.82 -17.70
C LEU A 953 21.38 10.22 -18.21
N HIS A 954 21.15 11.51 -18.41
CA HIS A 954 19.90 12.09 -18.88
C HIS A 954 19.79 12.11 -20.42
N LYS A 955 20.67 11.39 -21.11
CA LYS A 955 20.81 11.40 -22.57
C LYS A 955 19.58 10.79 -23.25
N GLY A 956 18.70 11.65 -23.75
CA GLY A 956 17.46 11.28 -24.45
C GLY A 956 16.19 11.63 -23.67
N TRP A 957 16.30 12.19 -22.47
CA TRP A 957 15.17 12.77 -21.73
C TRP A 957 14.60 13.99 -22.47
N GLU A 958 13.34 14.32 -22.18
CA GLU A 958 12.69 15.55 -22.65
C GLU A 958 13.32 16.77 -21.96
N ILE A 959 13.56 17.83 -22.73
CA ILE A 959 14.07 19.11 -22.22
C ILE A 959 12.97 20.16 -22.37
N GLN A 960 12.47 20.71 -21.27
CA GLN A 960 11.57 21.87 -21.29
C GLN A 960 12.33 23.12 -20.87
N VAL A 961 12.26 24.17 -21.70
CA VAL A 961 12.85 25.49 -21.41
C VAL A 961 11.73 26.51 -21.22
N ARG A 962 11.78 27.26 -20.11
CA ARG A 962 10.80 28.29 -19.77
C ARG A 962 11.50 29.63 -19.54
N VAL A 963 11.02 30.69 -20.17
CA VAL A 963 11.58 32.04 -20.05
C VAL A 963 10.54 32.95 -19.41
N ASN A 964 10.87 33.51 -18.24
CA ASN A 964 9.95 34.20 -17.35
C ASN A 964 8.65 33.38 -17.11
N GLY A 965 8.75 32.05 -17.05
CA GLY A 965 7.65 31.10 -16.86
C GLY A 965 6.99 30.57 -18.15
N VAL A 966 7.13 31.27 -19.28
CA VAL A 966 6.52 30.90 -20.57
C VAL A 966 7.37 29.82 -21.26
N LEU A 967 6.76 28.73 -21.72
CA LEU A 967 7.46 27.68 -22.45
C LEU A 967 8.01 28.22 -23.79
N LEU A 968 9.29 27.97 -24.04
CA LEU A 968 9.98 28.30 -25.29
C LEU A 968 10.36 26.98 -25.99
N SER A 969 10.08 26.89 -27.29
CA SER A 969 10.52 25.77 -28.12
C SER A 969 11.80 26.13 -28.88
N PRO A 970 12.71 25.16 -29.14
CA PRO A 970 13.85 25.38 -30.01
C PRO A 970 13.44 25.37 -31.48
N ASP A 971 14.35 25.80 -32.35
CA ASP A 971 14.27 25.58 -33.79
C ASP A 971 14.66 24.14 -34.19
N ILE A 972 14.69 23.88 -35.51
CA ILE A 972 15.01 22.56 -36.08
C ILE A 972 16.45 22.09 -35.84
N TRP A 973 17.33 22.95 -35.32
CA TRP A 973 18.71 22.62 -34.94
C TRP A 973 18.89 22.48 -33.42
N GLY A 974 17.81 22.65 -32.64
CA GLY A 974 17.86 22.61 -31.16
C GLY A 974 18.19 23.95 -30.51
N ILE A 975 18.21 25.06 -31.27
CA ILE A 975 18.61 26.38 -30.78
C ILE A 975 17.37 27.16 -30.32
N TYR A 976 17.43 27.65 -29.09
CA TYR A 976 16.47 28.56 -28.49
C TYR A 976 16.88 30.00 -28.79
N THR A 977 15.95 30.83 -29.27
CA THR A 977 16.20 32.26 -29.58
C THR A 977 15.30 33.16 -28.72
N LEU A 978 15.90 34.17 -28.10
CA LEU A 978 15.23 35.28 -27.42
C LEU A 978 15.55 36.58 -28.14
N SER A 979 14.61 37.11 -28.92
CA SER A 979 14.88 38.28 -29.76
C SER A 979 14.63 39.64 -29.08
N ASN A 980 15.35 40.67 -29.53
CA ASN A 980 15.10 42.09 -29.23
C ASN A 980 15.04 42.40 -27.72
N ILE A 981 16.11 42.06 -26.99
CA ILE A 981 16.13 42.10 -25.52
C ILE A 981 16.26 43.53 -24.99
N ARG A 982 15.26 43.96 -24.20
CA ARG A 982 15.12 45.31 -23.63
C ARG A 982 14.92 45.34 -22.11
N SER A 983 15.16 44.20 -21.47
CA SER A 983 15.06 43.96 -20.03
C SER A 983 15.83 42.68 -19.73
N ASP A 984 16.22 42.51 -18.47
CA ASP A 984 16.80 41.23 -18.04
C ASP A 984 15.81 40.06 -18.22
N LYS A 985 16.34 38.84 -18.34
CA LYS A 985 15.59 37.60 -18.58
C LYS A 985 15.96 36.52 -17.58
N ASN A 986 14.99 35.71 -17.17
CA ASN A 986 15.18 34.53 -16.32
C ASN A 986 14.76 33.27 -17.10
N ILE A 987 15.66 32.29 -17.20
CA ILE A 987 15.47 31.03 -17.93
C ILE A 987 15.49 29.85 -16.94
N VAL A 988 14.51 28.96 -17.02
CA VAL A 988 14.42 27.73 -16.22
C VAL A 988 14.40 26.53 -17.17
N ILE A 989 15.27 25.56 -16.93
CA ILE A 989 15.41 24.33 -17.73
C ILE A 989 15.10 23.12 -16.86
N THR A 990 14.15 22.29 -17.27
CA THR A 990 13.76 21.06 -16.57
C THR A 990 13.89 19.84 -17.48
N LEU A 991 14.29 18.71 -16.90
CA LEU A 991 14.43 17.43 -17.58
C LEU A 991 13.27 16.48 -17.22
N SER A 992 12.88 15.59 -18.12
CA SER A 992 11.86 14.57 -17.83
C SER A 992 12.10 13.28 -18.59
N GLU A 993 12.13 12.16 -17.89
CA GLU A 993 12.34 10.84 -18.49
C GLU A 993 11.21 10.49 -19.47
N VAL A 994 11.57 9.79 -20.55
CA VAL A 994 10.64 9.38 -21.62
C VAL A 994 10.72 7.88 -21.87
N PHE A 995 9.56 7.26 -22.00
CA PHE A 995 9.38 5.84 -22.28
C PHE A 995 8.65 5.63 -23.61
N SER A 996 8.94 4.52 -24.27
CA SER A 996 8.29 4.11 -25.52
C SER A 996 7.24 3.01 -25.30
N VAL A 997 6.24 3.00 -26.18
CA VAL A 997 5.16 2.02 -26.25
C VAL A 997 5.27 1.24 -27.55
N THR A 998 6.16 0.24 -27.56
CA THR A 998 6.52 -0.53 -28.75
C THR A 998 5.44 -1.57 -29.10
N PHE A 999 4.95 -1.58 -30.35
CA PHE A 999 3.96 -2.57 -30.81
C PHE A 999 4.61 -3.77 -31.52
N VAL A 1000 4.51 -4.96 -30.92
CA VAL A 1000 5.00 -6.21 -31.51
C VAL A 1000 3.93 -6.78 -32.45
N LYS A 1001 4.15 -6.62 -33.76
CA LYS A 1001 3.19 -7.02 -34.80
C LYS A 1001 3.02 -8.56 -34.85
N PRO A 1002 1.82 -9.13 -34.63
CA PRO A 1002 1.64 -10.59 -34.52
C PRO A 1002 1.40 -11.30 -35.87
N LYS A 1003 0.82 -10.57 -36.83
CA LYS A 1003 0.50 -10.96 -38.21
C LYS A 1003 0.13 -9.69 -38.99
N GLU A 1004 -0.02 -9.78 -40.30
CA GLU A 1004 -0.13 -8.57 -41.14
C GLU A 1004 -1.39 -7.72 -40.87
N ASP A 1005 -2.49 -8.37 -40.46
CA ASP A 1005 -3.85 -7.83 -40.36
C ASP A 1005 -4.19 -7.08 -39.03
N VAL A 1006 -3.19 -6.69 -38.25
CA VAL A 1006 -3.39 -5.90 -37.01
C VAL A 1006 -2.44 -4.70 -36.98
N LYS A 1007 -2.97 -3.51 -36.70
CA LYS A 1007 -2.20 -2.28 -36.50
C LYS A 1007 -2.60 -1.62 -35.18
N MET A 1008 -1.64 -1.01 -34.49
CA MET A 1008 -1.89 -0.06 -33.42
C MET A 1008 -1.98 1.35 -33.99
N ILE A 1009 -2.95 2.13 -33.50
CA ILE A 1009 -3.08 3.57 -33.79
C ILE A 1009 -3.19 4.31 -32.47
N ALA A 1010 -2.26 5.23 -32.20
CA ALA A 1010 -2.34 6.09 -31.03
C ALA A 1010 -3.53 7.06 -31.17
N GLU A 1011 -4.23 7.35 -30.06
CA GLU A 1011 -5.28 8.38 -30.07
C GLU A 1011 -4.66 9.76 -30.32
N THR A 1012 -5.44 10.68 -30.90
CA THR A 1012 -4.96 12.04 -31.23
C THR A 1012 -4.34 12.75 -30.03
N GLY A 1013 -3.09 13.20 -30.17
CA GLY A 1013 -2.31 13.85 -29.11
C GLY A 1013 -1.37 12.92 -28.33
N TYR A 1014 -1.38 11.61 -28.59
CA TYR A 1014 -0.43 10.65 -27.99
C TYR A 1014 0.62 10.19 -29.00
N ASN A 1015 1.88 10.12 -28.58
CA ASN A 1015 3.01 9.60 -29.38
C ASN A 1015 3.52 8.30 -28.75
N PRO A 1016 3.51 7.14 -29.45
CA PRO A 1016 4.00 5.89 -28.90
C PRO A 1016 5.52 5.91 -28.65
N ASP A 1017 6.30 6.65 -29.42
CA ASP A 1017 7.76 6.60 -29.34
C ASP A 1017 8.33 7.45 -28.19
N ARG A 1018 7.49 8.29 -27.56
CA ARG A 1018 7.92 9.32 -26.59
C ARG A 1018 6.76 9.73 -25.66
N VAL A 1019 6.61 9.00 -24.55
CA VAL A 1019 5.67 9.30 -23.47
C VAL A 1019 6.45 9.70 -22.22
N LEU A 1020 6.17 10.86 -21.64
CA LEU A 1020 6.82 11.32 -20.40
C LEU A 1020 6.47 10.41 -19.22
N VAL A 1021 7.41 10.28 -18.27
CA VAL A 1021 7.19 9.60 -16.99
C VAL A 1021 5.92 10.07 -16.28
N GLY A 1022 5.14 9.12 -15.75
CA GLY A 1022 3.86 9.36 -15.08
C GLY A 1022 2.67 9.73 -15.98
N ASN A 1023 2.88 9.95 -17.29
CA ASN A 1023 1.77 10.18 -18.21
C ASN A 1023 1.09 8.87 -18.64
N ASN A 1024 -0.18 9.01 -19.03
CA ASN A 1024 -0.96 7.92 -19.62
C ASN A 1024 -0.72 7.84 -21.14
N PHE A 1025 -0.85 6.66 -21.75
CA PHE A 1025 -0.85 6.49 -23.20
C PHE A 1025 -2.16 5.83 -23.68
N LYS A 1026 -2.68 6.24 -24.84
CA LYS A 1026 -3.94 5.73 -25.39
C LYS A 1026 -3.82 5.32 -26.85
N PHE A 1027 -4.42 4.18 -27.17
CA PHE A 1027 -4.43 3.64 -28.52
C PHE A 1027 -5.68 2.82 -28.83
N ARG A 1028 -5.94 2.63 -30.12
CA ARG A 1028 -6.89 1.66 -30.68
C ARG A 1028 -6.14 0.59 -31.46
N LEU A 1029 -6.81 -0.52 -31.76
CA LEU A 1029 -6.34 -1.48 -32.75
C LEU A 1029 -7.25 -1.43 -33.99
N GLU A 1030 -6.66 -1.22 -35.16
CA GLU A 1030 -7.32 -1.55 -36.42
C GLU A 1030 -7.10 -3.03 -36.73
N SER A 1031 -8.20 -3.76 -36.95
CA SER A 1031 -8.14 -5.13 -37.44
C SER A 1031 -9.46 -5.59 -38.05
N ARG A 1032 -9.36 -6.66 -38.86
CA ARG A 1032 -10.48 -7.48 -39.36
C ARG A 1032 -11.17 -8.32 -38.27
N TYR A 1033 -10.51 -8.51 -37.12
CA TYR A 1033 -11.01 -9.32 -36.01
C TYR A 1033 -11.78 -8.45 -35.02
N LYS A 1034 -12.84 -9.01 -34.43
CA LYS A 1034 -13.62 -8.30 -33.40
C LYS A 1034 -12.81 -8.15 -32.11
N THR A 1035 -13.15 -7.14 -31.30
CA THR A 1035 -12.42 -6.79 -30.07
C THR A 1035 -12.38 -7.92 -29.03
N ASP A 1036 -13.39 -8.79 -29.00
CA ASP A 1036 -13.45 -10.01 -28.16
C ASP A 1036 -12.54 -11.14 -28.66
N GLN A 1037 -12.06 -11.08 -29.91
CA GLN A 1037 -11.13 -12.04 -30.50
C GLN A 1037 -9.65 -11.62 -30.33
N LEU A 1038 -9.38 -10.42 -29.83
CA LEU A 1038 -8.04 -9.83 -29.67
C LEU A 1038 -7.67 -9.75 -28.19
N GLN A 1039 -6.74 -10.59 -27.73
CA GLN A 1039 -6.15 -10.45 -26.40
C GLN A 1039 -4.95 -9.49 -26.47
N VAL A 1040 -5.09 -8.30 -25.90
CA VAL A 1040 -4.07 -7.24 -25.90
C VAL A 1040 -3.35 -7.21 -24.56
N ARG A 1041 -2.02 -7.16 -24.56
CA ARG A 1041 -1.21 -7.10 -23.34
C ARG A 1041 -0.09 -6.07 -23.41
N ALA A 1042 0.21 -5.40 -22.30
CA ALA A 1042 1.38 -4.56 -22.12
C ALA A 1042 2.36 -5.23 -21.14
N ASN A 1043 3.59 -5.53 -21.55
CA ASN A 1043 4.59 -6.26 -20.74
C ASN A 1043 4.04 -7.58 -20.10
N GLY A 1044 3.01 -8.18 -20.71
CA GLY A 1044 2.33 -9.38 -20.23
C GLY A 1044 1.00 -9.13 -19.50
N GLU A 1045 0.76 -7.93 -18.96
CA GLU A 1045 -0.48 -7.55 -18.29
C GLU A 1045 -1.65 -7.40 -19.28
N LEU A 1046 -2.84 -7.88 -18.94
CA LEU A 1046 -4.02 -7.85 -19.82
C LEU A 1046 -4.69 -6.46 -19.83
N LEU A 1047 -4.74 -5.83 -21.02
CA LEU A 1047 -5.45 -4.56 -21.20
C LEU A 1047 -6.90 -4.80 -21.66
N MET A 1048 -7.86 -4.18 -20.98
CA MET A 1048 -9.27 -4.14 -21.39
C MET A 1048 -9.61 -2.78 -22.04
N PRO A 1049 -10.28 -2.76 -23.20
CA PRO A 1049 -10.62 -1.51 -23.87
C PRO A 1049 -11.94 -0.93 -23.34
N ILE A 1050 -12.01 0.40 -23.25
CA ILE A 1050 -13.26 1.14 -23.00
C ILE A 1050 -13.61 1.87 -24.30
N ASN A 1051 -14.80 1.63 -24.87
CA ASN A 1051 -15.23 2.17 -26.17
C ASN A 1051 -14.18 1.98 -27.29
N SER A 1052 -13.60 0.78 -27.32
CA SER A 1052 -12.51 0.35 -28.22
C SER A 1052 -11.18 1.11 -28.08
N VAL A 1053 -10.98 1.88 -26.99
CA VAL A 1053 -9.70 2.50 -26.62
C VAL A 1053 -9.04 1.71 -25.50
N TYR A 1054 -7.79 1.31 -25.72
CA TYR A 1054 -6.90 0.81 -24.67
C TYR A 1054 -6.18 2.00 -24.05
N THR A 1055 -6.16 2.09 -22.72
CA THR A 1055 -5.38 3.10 -21.98
C THR A 1055 -4.38 2.37 -21.10
N ILE A 1056 -3.10 2.72 -21.26
CA ILE A 1056 -2.05 2.44 -20.29
C ILE A 1056 -2.01 3.65 -19.35
N TYR A 1057 -2.06 3.41 -18.05
CA TYR A 1057 -1.99 4.48 -17.05
C TYR A 1057 -0.56 4.60 -16.51
N ASP A 1058 -0.20 5.81 -16.09
CA ASP A 1058 0.95 6.09 -15.20
C ASP A 1058 2.25 5.37 -15.61
N ILE A 1059 2.83 5.75 -16.76
CA ILE A 1059 3.96 5.03 -17.36
C ILE A 1059 5.29 5.41 -16.70
N HIS A 1060 5.93 4.41 -16.07
CA HIS A 1060 7.26 4.48 -15.44
C HIS A 1060 8.28 3.49 -16.03
N GLU A 1061 7.97 2.89 -17.18
CA GLU A 1061 8.87 1.97 -17.91
C GLU A 1061 8.46 1.85 -19.38
N ASN A 1062 9.37 1.37 -20.25
CA ASN A 1062 9.04 1.03 -21.64
C ASN A 1062 8.00 -0.09 -21.70
N LYS A 1063 6.90 0.12 -22.44
CA LYS A 1063 5.78 -0.84 -22.55
C LYS A 1063 5.78 -1.53 -23.90
N THR A 1064 5.86 -2.86 -23.89
CA THR A 1064 5.77 -3.71 -25.08
C THR A 1064 4.34 -4.19 -25.25
N ILE A 1065 3.65 -3.69 -26.27
CA ILE A 1065 2.29 -4.12 -26.63
C ILE A 1065 2.36 -5.38 -27.49
N THR A 1066 1.73 -6.44 -27.01
CA THR A 1066 1.55 -7.71 -27.73
C THR A 1066 0.06 -7.96 -27.94
N VAL A 1067 -0.30 -8.57 -29.08
CA VAL A 1067 -1.70 -8.92 -29.40
C VAL A 1067 -1.76 -10.38 -29.83
N ILE A 1068 -2.56 -11.17 -29.14
CA ILE A 1068 -2.84 -12.55 -29.53
C ILE A 1068 -4.21 -12.59 -30.21
N VAL A 1069 -4.22 -12.91 -31.51
CA VAL A 1069 -5.45 -13.10 -32.27
C VAL A 1069 -5.95 -14.52 -32.05
N ASN A 1070 -7.10 -14.68 -31.41
CA ASN A 1070 -7.69 -15.98 -31.11
C ASN A 1070 -8.45 -16.56 -32.31
N THR A 1071 -7.75 -16.88 -33.41
CA THR A 1071 -8.35 -17.49 -34.61
C THR A 1071 -8.68 -18.96 -34.39
N SER A 1072 -9.76 -19.26 -33.66
CA SER A 1072 -10.33 -20.61 -33.56
C SER A 1072 -11.11 -20.99 -34.82
N VAL A 1073 -10.37 -21.33 -35.88
CA VAL A 1073 -10.88 -22.07 -37.05
C VAL A 1073 -10.21 -23.45 -37.05
N GLY A 1074 -10.98 -24.52 -37.28
CA GLY A 1074 -10.56 -25.90 -36.97
C GLY A 1074 -10.43 -26.82 -38.18
N ASN A 1075 -9.61 -27.86 -38.02
CA ASN A 1075 -9.18 -28.87 -38.99
C ASN A 1075 -8.27 -28.33 -40.10
N GLU A 1076 -6.96 -28.54 -39.97
CA GLU A 1076 -6.20 -29.52 -40.78
C GLU A 1076 -4.78 -29.71 -40.18
N ASP A 1077 -3.96 -30.58 -40.77
CA ASP A 1077 -2.79 -31.19 -40.12
C ASP A 1077 -1.67 -30.20 -39.75
N ILE A 1078 -1.00 -30.44 -38.62
CA ILE A 1078 0.07 -29.57 -38.09
C ILE A 1078 1.43 -30.23 -38.35
N HIS A 1079 2.26 -29.58 -39.16
CA HIS A 1079 3.65 -29.95 -39.40
C HIS A 1079 4.59 -28.92 -38.75
N SER A 1080 5.40 -29.35 -37.78
CA SER A 1080 6.41 -28.49 -37.14
C SER A 1080 7.63 -29.29 -36.69
N ALA A 1081 8.82 -28.92 -37.16
CA ALA A 1081 10.12 -29.39 -36.64
C ALA A 1081 10.23 -30.91 -36.38
N GLY A 1082 9.82 -31.74 -37.34
CA GLY A 1082 9.90 -33.20 -37.27
C GLY A 1082 8.73 -33.89 -36.54
N ILE A 1083 7.78 -33.12 -36.02
CA ILE A 1083 6.52 -33.62 -35.46
C ILE A 1083 5.38 -33.35 -36.45
N GLU A 1084 4.57 -34.38 -36.72
CA GLU A 1084 3.35 -34.29 -37.54
C GLU A 1084 2.16 -34.77 -36.71
N ILE A 1085 1.12 -33.93 -36.59
CA ILE A 1085 -0.08 -34.23 -35.80
C ILE A 1085 -1.30 -34.18 -36.71
N ALA A 1086 -2.00 -35.31 -36.81
CA ALA A 1086 -3.19 -35.49 -37.63
C ALA A 1086 -4.35 -36.11 -36.82
N ILE A 1087 -5.58 -35.91 -37.28
CA ILE A 1087 -6.79 -36.52 -36.69
C ILE A 1087 -7.46 -37.41 -37.73
N ARG A 1088 -7.52 -38.71 -37.49
CA ARG A 1088 -8.05 -39.71 -38.44
C ARG A 1088 -9.08 -40.60 -37.73
N GLY A 1089 -10.34 -40.52 -38.14
CA GLY A 1089 -11.42 -41.38 -37.64
C GLY A 1089 -11.58 -41.37 -36.11
N TYR A 1090 -11.63 -40.18 -35.49
CA TYR A 1090 -11.66 -39.95 -34.03
C TYR A 1090 -10.39 -40.36 -33.25
N LYS A 1091 -9.35 -40.85 -33.93
CA LYS A 1091 -8.01 -41.03 -33.33
C LYS A 1091 -7.15 -39.80 -33.57
N LEU A 1092 -6.34 -39.48 -32.57
CA LEU A 1092 -5.20 -38.57 -32.67
C LEU A 1092 -3.96 -39.38 -33.09
N CYS A 1093 -3.36 -39.02 -34.21
CA CYS A 1093 -2.16 -39.63 -34.76
C CYS A 1093 -1.00 -38.65 -34.58
N ILE A 1094 0.02 -39.02 -33.81
CA ILE A 1094 1.22 -38.20 -33.57
C ILE A 1094 2.43 -38.95 -34.10
N LYS A 1095 3.11 -38.37 -35.09
CA LYS A 1095 4.39 -38.82 -35.63
C LYS A 1095 5.49 -37.89 -35.12
N HIS A 1096 6.64 -38.45 -34.74
CA HIS A 1096 7.71 -37.71 -34.07
C HIS A 1096 9.09 -38.36 -34.29
N PRO A 1097 10.20 -37.66 -34.01
CA PRO A 1097 11.52 -38.29 -33.87
C PRO A 1097 11.47 -39.34 -32.75
N GLU A 1098 12.37 -40.34 -32.76
CA GLU A 1098 12.20 -41.51 -31.87
C GLU A 1098 12.17 -41.12 -30.38
N MET A 1099 11.01 -41.27 -29.75
CA MET A 1099 10.81 -41.06 -28.32
C MET A 1099 10.35 -42.37 -27.69
N ARG A 1100 10.87 -42.70 -26.51
CA ARG A 1100 10.45 -43.88 -25.73
C ARG A 1100 9.99 -43.44 -24.35
N ASN A 1101 8.86 -43.98 -23.88
CA ASN A 1101 8.29 -43.74 -22.55
C ASN A 1101 8.09 -42.26 -22.18
N LYS A 1102 7.85 -41.36 -23.15
CA LYS A 1102 7.61 -39.94 -22.87
C LYS A 1102 6.13 -39.69 -22.54
N PRO A 1103 5.79 -39.05 -21.41
CA PRO A 1103 4.41 -38.87 -21.00
C PRO A 1103 3.70 -37.79 -21.83
N LEU A 1104 2.50 -38.14 -22.30
CA LEU A 1104 1.63 -37.30 -23.09
C LEU A 1104 0.30 -37.11 -22.37
N TYR A 1105 -0.07 -35.85 -22.18
CA TYR A 1105 -1.29 -35.43 -21.52
C TYR A 1105 -2.24 -34.81 -22.55
N ILE A 1106 -3.46 -35.31 -22.62
CA ILE A 1106 -4.57 -34.67 -23.33
C ILE A 1106 -5.44 -34.02 -22.27
N THR A 1107 -5.52 -32.70 -22.31
CA THR A 1107 -6.27 -31.88 -21.36
C THR A 1107 -7.46 -31.20 -22.03
N SER A 1108 -8.49 -30.88 -21.25
CA SER A 1108 -9.57 -29.98 -21.68
C SER A 1108 -9.20 -28.53 -21.36
N PHE A 1109 -9.85 -27.58 -22.02
CA PHE A 1109 -9.44 -26.15 -22.01
C PHE A 1109 -9.58 -25.46 -20.62
N ASN A 1110 -10.12 -26.17 -19.62
CA ASN A 1110 -10.20 -25.77 -18.20
C ASN A 1110 -9.02 -26.33 -17.35
N GLY A 1111 -8.04 -27.00 -17.97
CA GLY A 1111 -6.88 -27.58 -17.29
C GLY A 1111 -7.07 -29.01 -16.77
N SER A 1112 -8.28 -29.58 -16.82
CA SER A 1112 -8.51 -30.97 -16.40
C SER A 1112 -7.84 -31.95 -17.39
N ILE A 1113 -7.07 -32.91 -16.87
CA ILE A 1113 -6.51 -34.01 -17.67
C ILE A 1113 -7.65 -34.94 -18.09
N VAL A 1114 -7.88 -35.06 -19.40
CA VAL A 1114 -8.92 -35.89 -20.01
C VAL A 1114 -8.41 -37.29 -20.31
N LYS A 1115 -7.14 -37.43 -20.71
CA LYS A 1115 -6.48 -38.72 -20.94
C LYS A 1115 -4.96 -38.58 -20.83
N THR A 1116 -4.29 -39.62 -20.35
CA THR A 1116 -2.82 -39.75 -20.34
C THR A 1116 -2.40 -40.93 -21.20
N ASN A 1117 -1.27 -40.82 -21.90
CA ASN A 1117 -0.65 -41.91 -22.65
C ASN A 1117 0.89 -41.77 -22.67
N LEU A 1118 1.59 -42.71 -23.30
CA LEU A 1118 3.03 -42.66 -23.55
C LEU A 1118 3.32 -42.58 -25.05
N LEU A 1119 4.22 -41.68 -25.46
CA LEU A 1119 4.81 -41.69 -26.80
C LEU A 1119 5.90 -42.76 -26.87
N ASN A 1120 5.78 -43.66 -27.85
CA ASN A 1120 6.64 -44.82 -28.02
C ASN A 1120 6.99 -45.07 -29.50
N GLY A 1121 8.28 -45.05 -29.82
CA GLY A 1121 8.79 -45.20 -31.19
C GLY A 1121 8.79 -43.86 -31.93
N THR A 1122 8.33 -43.85 -33.18
CA THR A 1122 8.23 -42.67 -34.04
C THR A 1122 6.80 -42.29 -34.42
N TYR A 1123 5.81 -43.07 -33.96
CA TYR A 1123 4.39 -42.89 -34.28
C TYR A 1123 3.51 -43.47 -33.17
N THR A 1124 2.55 -42.68 -32.69
CA THR A 1124 1.63 -43.02 -31.60
C THR A 1124 0.18 -42.68 -32.01
N GLU A 1125 -0.75 -43.63 -31.87
CA GLU A 1125 -2.20 -43.41 -32.05
C GLU A 1125 -2.96 -43.44 -30.73
N ILE A 1126 -3.97 -42.58 -30.59
CA ILE A 1126 -4.73 -42.42 -29.35
C ILE A 1126 -6.20 -42.14 -29.65
N ASP A 1127 -7.11 -42.97 -29.15
CA ASP A 1127 -8.55 -42.71 -29.21
C ASP A 1127 -8.89 -41.57 -28.24
N VAL A 1128 -9.59 -40.52 -28.70
CA VAL A 1128 -9.94 -39.34 -27.89
C VAL A 1128 -11.43 -39.39 -27.50
N PRO A 1129 -11.85 -39.06 -26.26
CA PRO A 1129 -13.15 -39.51 -25.75
C PRO A 1129 -14.40 -38.91 -26.39
N ALA A 1130 -14.34 -37.73 -27.03
CA ALA A 1130 -15.50 -37.09 -27.64
C ALA A 1130 -15.11 -36.06 -28.71
N LYS A 1131 -16.13 -35.52 -29.40
CA LYS A 1131 -16.04 -34.25 -30.14
C LYS A 1131 -15.82 -33.12 -29.12
N GLY A 1132 -14.86 -32.23 -29.37
CA GLY A 1132 -14.47 -31.23 -28.38
C GLY A 1132 -13.18 -30.47 -28.71
N THR A 1133 -12.82 -29.54 -27.83
CA THR A 1133 -11.56 -28.78 -27.89
C THR A 1133 -10.64 -29.22 -26.76
N TYR A 1134 -9.43 -29.64 -27.12
CA TYR A 1134 -8.43 -30.18 -26.20
C TYR A 1134 -7.08 -29.49 -26.37
N ILE A 1135 -6.20 -29.61 -25.39
CA ILE A 1135 -4.79 -29.21 -25.49
C ILE A 1135 -3.95 -30.46 -25.21
N ILE A 1136 -3.07 -30.82 -26.15
CA ILE A 1136 -2.10 -31.89 -25.98
C ILE A 1136 -0.77 -31.33 -25.46
N PHE A 1137 -0.12 -32.05 -24.55
CA PHE A 1137 1.11 -31.61 -23.89
C PHE A 1137 2.09 -32.77 -23.70
N PHE A 1138 3.33 -32.61 -24.17
CA PHE A 1138 4.44 -33.55 -23.97
C PHE A 1138 5.78 -32.81 -24.14
N GLU A 1139 6.81 -33.13 -23.33
CA GLU A 1139 8.16 -32.54 -23.44
C GLU A 1139 8.23 -31.00 -23.58
N GLY A 1140 7.27 -30.27 -22.99
CA GLY A 1140 7.15 -28.81 -23.10
C GLY A 1140 6.47 -28.31 -24.38
N PHE A 1141 6.23 -29.18 -25.38
CA PHE A 1141 5.36 -28.88 -26.51
C PHE A 1141 3.90 -28.87 -26.06
N SER A 1142 3.16 -27.80 -26.38
CA SER A 1142 1.73 -27.65 -26.09
C SER A 1142 0.96 -27.22 -27.34
N GLN A 1143 -0.07 -27.97 -27.74
CA GLN A 1143 -0.86 -27.64 -28.93
C GLN A 1143 -2.36 -27.82 -28.70
N LYS A 1144 -3.14 -26.81 -29.11
CA LYS A 1144 -4.61 -26.88 -29.14
C LYS A 1144 -5.06 -27.72 -30.33
N ILE A 1145 -5.94 -28.69 -30.10
CA ILE A 1145 -6.60 -29.49 -31.14
C ILE A 1145 -8.12 -29.39 -31.00
N VAL A 1146 -8.85 -29.56 -32.10
CA VAL A 1146 -10.31 -29.54 -32.15
C VAL A 1146 -10.80 -30.74 -32.93
N ILE A 1147 -11.66 -31.54 -32.33
CA ILE A 1147 -12.27 -32.74 -32.92
C ILE A 1147 -13.75 -32.40 -33.18
N LYS A 1148 -14.13 -32.32 -34.46
CA LYS A 1148 -15.47 -31.92 -34.92
C LYS A 1148 -16.47 -33.08 -34.93
#